data_AF-A0AAV3J558-F1
#
_entry.id   AF-A0AAV3J558-F1
#
_cell.length_a   1.000
_cell.length_b   1.000
_cell.length_c   1.000
_cell.angle_alpha   90.00
_cell.angle_beta   90.00
_cell.angle_gamma   90.00
#
_symmetry.space_group_name_H-M   'P 1'
#
loop_
_entity.id
_entity.type
_entity.pdbx_description
1 polymer ?
#
loop_
_entity_poly.entity_id
_entity_poly.type
_entity_poly.pdbx_seq_one_letter_code
_entity_poly.pdbx_strand_id
1 'polypeptide(L)'
;MRILKYSILTSILFSLALNPVFAQPSTRSLGMQRESSELLSSLRDTNPYGISHRGLASNVDLSPSMPPVGNQGEQGSCVAWSTAYATKSFQEYIERKGSKDWSLRTPEGNPNYSKIFSPAFIYNQINGGRDNGSLISDAMRVIVEMGAAPWDTMPYNSADYRTRPSQAAIDAASKYKAKEFLRVKTTDITEVKAQLAEGKPVVAGVLVYENFFNLKGNQIYKEGLGKTYGGHAIAIVGYDDSKNAVKFINSWGTDWGDQGYGYIDYRWFIRICQGAFVMIDQVETVSDQGKPDSTTPEPTLVVSDSNPVAPSSITASQGSFTDKVLINWEVVPNAVGYEIHRKGPGDSNFGKIGLASTNSFNDDGVQPNLAYRYKIMTLTDSSVSDLSQGEVIGFAKTEELKPPPKVLGVKATQGQYDNKIELTWEPGGASSEYQIFKWNKAQKRYNPIGNSKVNSYVDHSAAKKGIVEFYVVSGKLGGKTGEPSDAVSGFTAQPKTPPAKPLGLVASRGSYQNKVELKWQKVSGASKYFVFRYVKSGWIGGGAWEKISETGAEEFIDENLPARFAYYSVTAVNSEGKNGPFSSFAYGYTDPNKQRGVKVTSPENLKGVIDIKAAKISLTWDKTKEASEYYVFRKKRGESKWTFLGSAGNKNDYVAAIPEKETLFLYSVTSKTDLGGESENSLPVSAVISTAVTAPKKRTFGGDSTLEKFKGPWTAMAWDGNNGVSQVLLEIESEDNVTYAVKFNKKKIFEGKYVEESPIIDKDGKFKIEIEKSGDALSVTMKDASIVNQKSNLSFLKE
;
A
#
# COMPACT_ATOMS: atom_id res chain seq x y z
N MET A 1 1.62 90.10 -23.25
CA MET A 1 2.13 90.24 -24.64
C MET A 1 3.25 89.22 -24.84
N ARG A 2 3.28 88.61 -26.03
CA ARG A 2 4.30 87.72 -26.61
C ARG A 2 5.75 87.84 -26.06
N ILE A 3 6.35 86.67 -25.75
CA ILE A 3 7.57 86.09 -26.38
C ILE A 3 9.01 86.58 -26.00
N LEU A 4 9.83 85.57 -25.62
CA LEU A 4 11.24 85.21 -26.01
C LEU A 4 12.48 85.44 -25.08
N LYS A 5 13.23 84.32 -24.99
CA LYS A 5 14.70 84.04 -24.93
C LYS A 5 15.51 83.99 -23.60
N TYR A 6 15.87 82.73 -23.23
CA TYR A 6 17.21 82.10 -22.97
C TYR A 6 18.21 82.86 -22.05
N SER A 7 18.88 82.30 -21.02
CA SER A 7 19.68 81.06 -20.93
C SER A 7 20.37 80.94 -19.55
N ILE A 8 20.55 79.70 -19.04
CA ILE A 8 21.69 79.13 -18.24
C ILE A 8 21.99 79.75 -16.84
N LEU A 9 22.17 79.06 -15.71
CA LEU A 9 22.21 77.67 -15.22
C LEU A 9 22.03 77.76 -13.68
N THR A 10 21.35 76.82 -13.00
CA THR A 10 21.74 76.24 -11.69
C THR A 10 20.62 75.36 -11.10
N SER A 11 21.06 74.34 -10.34
CA SER A 11 20.32 73.65 -9.27
C SER A 11 19.77 72.25 -9.57
N ILE A 12 20.54 71.32 -9.01
CA ILE A 12 20.43 69.86 -8.95
C ILE A 12 19.30 69.44 -8.00
N LEU A 13 18.51 68.49 -8.50
CA LEU A 13 17.62 67.52 -7.84
C LEU A 13 16.75 67.98 -6.65
N PHE A 14 15.46 68.17 -6.95
CA PHE A 14 14.36 67.94 -6.01
C PHE A 14 13.11 67.47 -6.77
N SER A 15 12.69 66.22 -6.55
CA SER A 15 11.27 65.85 -6.46
C SER A 15 11.14 64.37 -6.07
N LEU A 16 10.86 64.15 -4.79
CA LEU A 16 10.18 62.96 -4.30
C LEU A 16 8.83 62.84 -5.02
N ALA A 17 8.68 61.78 -5.82
CA ALA A 17 7.39 61.25 -6.20
C ALA A 17 7.47 59.73 -6.08
N LEU A 18 6.59 59.21 -5.21
CA LEU A 18 6.15 57.82 -5.06
C LEU A 18 6.52 56.89 -6.23
N ASN A 19 7.56 56.07 -6.05
CA ASN A 19 7.68 54.83 -6.80
C ASN A 19 6.96 53.74 -5.99
N PRO A 20 5.90 53.09 -6.52
CA PRO A 20 5.54 51.80 -6.00
C PRO A 20 6.74 50.89 -6.22
N VAL A 21 7.23 50.28 -5.15
CA VAL A 21 8.08 49.10 -5.25
C VAL A 21 7.23 48.02 -5.90
N PHE A 22 7.16 48.01 -7.23
CA PHE A 22 6.81 46.81 -7.96
C PHE A 22 7.97 45.85 -7.74
N ALA A 23 7.83 45.01 -6.72
CA ALA A 23 8.54 43.75 -6.65
C ALA A 23 8.47 43.10 -8.05
N GLN A 24 9.62 42.74 -8.62
CA GLN A 24 9.65 41.94 -9.83
C GLN A 24 8.68 40.76 -9.65
N PRO A 25 7.76 40.51 -10.61
CA PRO A 25 6.92 39.33 -10.53
C PRO A 25 7.85 38.11 -10.51
N SER A 26 7.73 37.27 -9.48
CA SER A 26 8.60 36.11 -9.31
C SER A 26 8.47 35.18 -10.53
N THR A 27 9.58 34.94 -11.22
CA THR A 27 9.74 34.04 -12.39
C THR A 27 9.58 32.55 -12.06
N ARG A 28 8.88 32.22 -10.97
CA ARG A 28 8.81 30.89 -10.34
C ARG A 28 7.38 30.40 -10.36
N SER A 29 7.09 29.48 -11.27
CA SER A 29 5.75 28.94 -11.49
C SER A 29 5.46 27.71 -10.65
N LEU A 30 4.16 27.49 -10.41
CA LEU A 30 3.57 26.33 -9.75
C LEU A 30 2.66 25.63 -10.74
N GLY A 31 2.58 24.31 -10.68
CA GLY A 31 1.73 23.56 -11.61
C GLY A 31 1.49 22.11 -11.23
N MET A 32 1.68 21.76 -9.97
CA MET A 32 1.25 20.44 -9.50
C MET A 32 -0.24 20.52 -9.19
N GLN A 33 -1.02 19.75 -9.93
CA GLN A 33 -2.42 19.51 -9.64
C GLN A 33 -2.52 18.44 -8.55
N ARG A 34 -3.46 18.62 -7.63
CA ARG A 34 -3.65 17.71 -6.51
C ARG A 34 -4.32 16.41 -6.96
N GLU A 35 -3.73 15.28 -6.65
CA GLU A 35 -4.37 13.98 -6.80
C GLU A 35 -5.60 13.88 -5.88
N SER A 36 -6.71 13.34 -6.40
CA SER A 36 -7.88 13.07 -5.57
C SER A 36 -7.60 11.94 -4.58
N SER A 37 -8.33 11.91 -3.45
CA SER A 37 -8.22 10.82 -2.47
C SER A 37 -8.49 9.46 -3.10
N GLU A 38 -9.44 9.40 -4.04
CA GLU A 38 -9.84 8.19 -4.75
C GLU A 38 -8.70 7.71 -5.66
N LEU A 39 -8.09 8.64 -6.42
CA LEU A 39 -6.94 8.33 -7.27
C LEU A 39 -5.78 7.83 -6.43
N LEU A 40 -5.41 8.52 -5.35
CA LEU A 40 -4.35 8.09 -4.44
C LEU A 40 -4.62 6.72 -3.84
N SER A 41 -5.87 6.42 -3.47
CA SER A 41 -6.27 5.11 -2.91
C SER A 41 -6.28 3.97 -3.94
N SER A 42 -6.34 4.29 -5.24
CA SER A 42 -6.31 3.32 -6.32
C SER A 42 -4.90 2.89 -6.74
N LEU A 43 -3.88 3.67 -6.35
CA LEU A 43 -2.48 3.41 -6.68
C LEU A 43 -1.88 2.41 -5.68
N ARG A 44 -0.94 1.58 -6.14
CA ARG A 44 -0.24 0.62 -5.29
C ARG A 44 0.70 1.36 -4.33
N ASP A 45 0.67 1.02 -3.05
CA ASP A 45 1.58 1.58 -2.05
C ASP A 45 2.94 0.85 -2.04
N THR A 46 4.01 1.53 -1.63
CA THR A 46 5.32 0.89 -1.42
C THR A 46 5.31 -0.10 -0.25
N ASN A 47 4.38 0.07 0.70
CA ASN A 47 4.25 -0.76 1.89
C ASN A 47 2.78 -1.15 2.17
N PRO A 48 2.16 -1.99 1.31
CA PRO A 48 0.73 -2.30 1.39
C PRO A 48 0.35 -3.11 2.64
N TYR A 49 1.33 -3.69 3.34
CA TYR A 49 1.14 -4.50 4.55
C TYR A 49 1.52 -3.79 5.85
N GLY A 50 1.94 -2.52 5.78
CA GLY A 50 2.28 -1.72 6.97
C GLY A 50 3.48 -2.27 7.76
N ILE A 51 4.48 -2.83 7.06
CA ILE A 51 5.71 -3.36 7.68
C ILE A 51 6.48 -2.20 8.32
N SER A 52 6.87 -2.36 9.59
CA SER A 52 7.68 -1.35 10.29
C SER A 52 9.14 -1.39 9.81
N HIS A 53 9.65 -0.26 9.33
CA HIS A 53 11.07 -0.08 9.00
C HIS A 53 11.86 0.28 10.27
N ARG A 54 12.87 -0.53 10.63
CA ARG A 54 13.76 -0.29 11.79
C ARG A 54 15.22 -0.30 11.36
N GLY A 55 16.05 0.49 12.03
CA GLY A 55 17.51 0.49 11.81
C GLY A 55 17.98 1.24 10.55
N LEU A 56 17.22 2.22 10.07
CA LEU A 56 17.65 3.09 8.97
C LEU A 56 18.85 3.96 9.40
N ALA A 57 19.72 4.29 8.44
CA ALA A 57 20.82 5.23 8.66
C ALA A 57 20.29 6.59 9.12
N SER A 58 21.08 7.34 9.90
CA SER A 58 20.66 8.66 10.39
C SER A 58 20.73 9.77 9.33
N ASN A 59 21.36 9.51 8.19
CA ASN A 59 21.49 10.44 7.08
C ASN A 59 21.66 9.68 5.75
N VAL A 60 21.00 10.16 4.70
CA VAL A 60 21.16 9.69 3.32
C VAL A 60 21.16 10.90 2.39
N ASP A 61 22.12 10.97 1.46
CA ASP A 61 22.21 12.06 0.47
C ASP A 61 22.51 11.52 -0.94
N LEU A 62 21.51 11.60 -1.82
CA LEU A 62 21.58 11.21 -3.23
C LEU A 62 21.94 12.39 -4.15
N SER A 63 22.02 13.62 -3.62
CA SER A 63 22.25 14.83 -4.42
C SER A 63 23.53 14.83 -5.26
N PRO A 64 24.65 14.20 -4.88
CA PRO A 64 25.86 14.18 -5.72
C PRO A 64 25.67 13.48 -7.08
N SER A 65 24.68 12.59 -7.19
CA SER A 65 24.40 11.82 -8.40
C SER A 65 23.21 12.38 -9.20
N MET A 66 22.62 13.49 -8.75
CA MET A 66 21.51 14.17 -9.44
C MET A 66 22.03 14.96 -10.66
N PRO A 67 21.17 15.22 -11.67
CA PRO A 67 21.53 16.17 -12.73
C PRO A 67 21.81 17.56 -12.13
N PRO A 68 22.54 18.42 -12.86
CA PRO A 68 22.65 19.83 -12.46
C PRO A 68 21.27 20.45 -12.21
N VAL A 69 21.17 21.41 -11.30
CA VAL A 69 19.89 22.07 -11.01
C VAL A 69 19.42 22.84 -12.24
N GLY A 70 18.19 22.56 -12.69
CA GLY A 70 17.57 23.25 -13.80
C GLY A 70 16.52 24.28 -13.39
N ASN A 71 15.93 24.94 -14.38
CA ASN A 71 14.96 26.02 -14.19
C ASN A 71 13.76 25.86 -15.14
N GLN A 72 12.57 25.68 -14.58
CA GLN A 72 11.32 25.53 -15.34
C GLN A 72 10.79 26.85 -15.92
N GLY A 73 11.25 28.00 -15.41
CA GLY A 73 10.72 29.31 -15.75
C GLY A 73 9.25 29.49 -15.32
N GLU A 74 8.46 30.12 -16.20
CA GLU A 74 7.07 30.50 -15.91
C GLU A 74 6.05 29.39 -16.19
N GLN A 75 6.48 28.27 -16.80
CA GLN A 75 5.58 27.17 -17.16
C GLN A 75 5.21 26.33 -15.93
N GLY A 76 3.96 25.84 -15.87
CA GLY A 76 3.45 24.97 -14.81
C GLY A 76 4.01 23.54 -14.82
N SER A 77 5.24 23.32 -15.27
CA SER A 77 5.81 22.00 -15.60
C SER A 77 6.57 21.31 -14.46
N CYS A 78 6.51 21.84 -13.22
CA CYS A 78 7.25 21.33 -12.05
C CYS A 78 7.16 19.79 -11.88
N VAL A 79 6.01 19.20 -12.21
CA VAL A 79 5.82 17.74 -12.19
C VAL A 79 6.82 17.04 -13.11
N ALA A 80 6.89 17.43 -14.38
CA ALA A 80 7.79 16.82 -15.36
C ALA A 80 9.27 17.06 -15.03
N TRP A 81 9.58 18.18 -14.37
CA TRP A 81 10.92 18.45 -13.85
C TRP A 81 11.30 17.52 -12.69
N SER A 82 10.37 17.26 -11.77
CA SER A 82 10.62 16.32 -10.67
C SER A 82 10.69 14.86 -11.12
N THR A 83 9.87 14.45 -12.09
CA THR A 83 9.77 13.07 -12.57
C THR A 83 10.82 12.72 -13.62
N ALA A 84 10.82 13.39 -14.78
CA ALA A 84 11.73 13.06 -15.87
C ALA A 84 13.13 13.65 -15.65
N TYR A 85 13.22 14.97 -15.44
CA TYR A 85 14.52 15.64 -15.36
C TYR A 85 15.31 15.18 -14.14
N ALA A 86 14.75 15.26 -12.93
CA ALA A 86 15.47 14.86 -11.73
C ALA A 86 15.52 13.33 -11.55
N THR A 87 14.36 12.69 -11.37
CA THR A 87 14.29 11.30 -10.92
C THR A 87 14.74 10.31 -11.99
N LYS A 88 14.19 10.40 -13.22
CA LYS A 88 14.53 9.44 -14.28
C LYS A 88 15.98 9.60 -14.76
N SER A 89 16.51 10.81 -14.86
CA SER A 89 17.93 11.01 -15.21
C SER A 89 18.87 10.49 -14.12
N PHE A 90 18.50 10.65 -12.85
CA PHE A 90 19.24 10.04 -11.75
C PHE A 90 19.25 8.51 -11.85
N GLN A 91 18.11 7.87 -12.07
CA GLN A 91 18.02 6.40 -12.14
C GLN A 91 18.91 5.84 -13.25
N GLU A 92 18.78 6.41 -14.44
CA GLU A 92 19.55 6.01 -15.62
C GLU A 92 21.06 6.24 -15.45
N TYR A 93 21.44 7.29 -14.72
CA TYR A 93 22.83 7.52 -14.32
C TYR A 93 23.33 6.46 -13.34
N ILE A 94 22.57 6.14 -12.28
CA ILE A 94 23.00 5.15 -11.28
C ILE A 94 23.18 3.77 -11.91
N GLU A 95 22.27 3.36 -12.79
CA GLU A 95 22.34 2.08 -13.50
C GLU A 95 23.56 1.95 -14.41
N ARG A 96 23.99 3.06 -15.02
CA ARG A 96 25.10 3.11 -15.99
C ARG A 96 26.39 3.66 -15.40
N LYS A 97 26.41 3.96 -14.10
CA LYS A 97 27.55 4.52 -13.38
C LYS A 97 28.71 3.53 -13.42
N GLY A 98 29.73 3.82 -14.22
CA GLY A 98 30.86 2.93 -14.50
C GLY A 98 31.09 2.69 -15.99
N SER A 99 30.09 2.93 -16.84
CA SER A 99 30.29 3.06 -18.28
C SER A 99 31.01 4.39 -18.59
N LYS A 100 31.96 4.37 -19.52
CA LYS A 100 32.70 5.59 -19.94
C LYS A 100 31.79 6.62 -20.62
N ASP A 101 30.60 6.21 -21.06
CA ASP A 101 29.77 6.99 -22.00
C ASP A 101 28.51 7.60 -21.37
N TRP A 102 28.31 7.44 -20.05
CA TRP A 102 27.10 7.93 -19.37
C TRP A 102 27.40 8.88 -18.21
N SER A 103 27.32 10.18 -18.49
CA SER A 103 27.48 11.26 -17.50
C SER A 103 26.38 12.30 -17.65
N LEU A 104 25.80 12.75 -16.53
CA LEU A 104 24.84 13.85 -16.48
C LEU A 104 25.49 15.23 -16.66
N ARG A 105 26.83 15.28 -16.68
CA ARG A 105 27.63 16.50 -16.87
C ARG A 105 28.59 16.35 -18.03
N THR A 106 28.81 17.42 -18.78
CA THR A 106 29.95 17.51 -19.72
C THR A 106 31.26 17.63 -18.94
N PRO A 107 32.43 17.44 -19.59
CA PRO A 107 33.73 17.64 -18.93
C PRO A 107 33.90 19.04 -18.32
N GLU A 108 33.23 20.05 -18.87
CA GLU A 108 33.22 21.44 -18.38
C GLU A 108 32.25 21.67 -17.21
N GLY A 109 31.53 20.63 -16.77
CA GLY A 109 30.59 20.68 -15.65
C GLY A 109 29.16 21.10 -16.01
N ASN A 110 28.89 21.39 -17.30
CA ASN A 110 27.57 21.80 -17.81
C ASN A 110 26.60 20.61 -17.90
N PRO A 111 25.26 20.83 -17.96
CA PRO A 111 24.29 19.75 -18.19
C PRO A 111 24.53 19.01 -19.50
N ASN A 112 24.62 17.67 -19.44
CA ASN A 112 24.70 16.83 -20.62
C ASN A 112 23.30 16.46 -21.13
N TYR A 113 22.74 17.28 -22.01
CA TYR A 113 21.36 17.13 -22.52
C TYR A 113 21.11 15.87 -23.36
N SER A 114 22.15 15.15 -23.79
CA SER A 114 21.99 13.84 -24.43
C SER A 114 21.68 12.71 -23.43
N LYS A 115 21.94 12.94 -22.13
CA LYS A 115 21.77 11.97 -21.03
C LYS A 115 20.81 12.44 -19.95
N ILE A 116 20.28 13.66 -20.07
CA ILE A 116 19.26 14.24 -19.19
C ILE A 116 17.91 14.19 -19.93
N PHE A 117 16.82 13.87 -19.23
CA PHE A 117 15.51 13.71 -19.86
C PHE A 117 14.71 15.00 -19.92
N SER A 118 13.90 15.13 -20.98
CA SER A 118 13.11 16.31 -21.29
C SER A 118 11.84 16.41 -20.44
N PRO A 119 11.63 17.51 -19.69
CA PRO A 119 10.32 17.81 -19.12
C PRO A 119 9.24 18.06 -20.17
N ALA A 120 9.61 18.61 -21.34
CA ALA A 120 8.64 18.93 -22.41
C ALA A 120 8.02 17.68 -23.01
N PHE A 121 8.80 16.59 -23.13
CA PHE A 121 8.29 15.30 -23.57
C PHE A 121 7.16 14.81 -22.68
N ILE A 122 7.23 15.00 -21.36
CA ILE A 122 6.17 14.58 -20.45
C ILE A 122 5.04 15.61 -20.39
N TYR A 123 5.35 16.87 -20.06
CA TYR A 123 4.36 17.89 -19.73
C TYR A 123 3.41 18.21 -20.90
N ASN A 124 3.96 18.34 -22.11
CA ASN A 124 3.17 18.72 -23.30
C ASN A 124 2.16 17.64 -23.69
N GLN A 125 2.32 16.41 -23.18
CA GLN A 125 1.41 15.31 -23.44
C GLN A 125 0.18 15.33 -22.52
N ILE A 126 0.37 15.74 -21.26
CA ILE A 126 -0.61 15.57 -20.18
C ILE A 126 -1.31 16.84 -19.72
N ASN A 127 -0.85 18.02 -20.15
CA ASN A 127 -1.41 19.31 -19.73
C ASN A 127 -2.75 19.69 -20.40
N GLY A 128 -3.32 18.80 -21.23
CA GLY A 128 -4.58 19.06 -21.94
C GLY A 128 -4.54 20.22 -22.95
N GLY A 129 -3.35 20.61 -23.43
CA GLY A 129 -3.14 21.70 -24.39
C GLY A 129 -3.18 23.11 -23.79
N ARG A 130 -3.18 23.23 -22.44
CA ARG A 130 -3.18 24.47 -21.68
C ARG A 130 -2.12 24.41 -20.58
N ASP A 131 -1.53 25.55 -20.22
CA ASP A 131 -0.54 25.60 -19.14
C ASP A 131 -1.21 25.75 -17.77
N ASN A 132 -1.87 24.69 -17.31
CA ASN A 132 -2.60 24.64 -16.04
C ASN A 132 -2.00 23.62 -15.05
N GLY A 133 -0.78 23.14 -15.32
CA GLY A 133 -0.16 22.08 -14.53
C GLY A 133 -0.64 20.67 -14.89
N SER A 134 -0.18 19.69 -14.11
CA SER A 134 -0.50 18.26 -14.29
C SER A 134 -0.47 17.49 -12.96
N LEU A 135 -1.00 16.27 -12.95
CA LEU A 135 -0.89 15.32 -11.83
C LEU A 135 0.49 14.63 -11.86
N ILE A 136 1.06 14.29 -10.69
CA ILE A 136 2.31 13.51 -10.65
C ILE A 136 2.08 12.11 -11.22
N SER A 137 0.94 11.50 -10.91
CA SER A 137 0.55 10.18 -11.41
C SER A 137 0.46 10.08 -12.93
N ASP A 138 0.03 11.15 -13.61
CA ASP A 138 -0.08 11.16 -15.08
C ASP A 138 1.30 11.24 -15.72
N ALA A 139 2.19 12.06 -15.16
CA ALA A 139 3.58 12.14 -15.60
C ALA A 139 4.32 10.81 -15.39
N MET A 140 4.15 10.17 -14.22
CA MET A 140 4.72 8.84 -13.96
C MET A 140 4.16 7.80 -14.93
N ARG A 141 2.87 7.87 -15.26
CA ARG A 141 2.24 6.97 -16.24
C ARG A 141 2.81 7.13 -17.64
N VAL A 142 3.07 8.35 -18.11
CA VAL A 142 3.75 8.56 -19.40
C VAL A 142 5.15 7.92 -19.39
N ILE A 143 5.90 8.04 -18.29
CA ILE A 143 7.23 7.42 -18.19
C ILE A 143 7.12 5.88 -18.18
N VAL A 144 6.07 5.30 -17.61
CA VAL A 144 5.82 3.84 -17.67
C VAL A 144 5.37 3.39 -19.07
N GLU A 145 4.47 4.15 -19.71
CA GLU A 145 3.83 3.75 -20.97
C GLU A 145 4.69 4.04 -22.20
N MET A 146 5.42 5.16 -22.19
CA MET A 146 6.18 5.69 -23.32
C MET A 146 7.67 5.85 -23.03
N GLY A 147 8.05 5.98 -21.76
CA GLY A 147 9.40 6.32 -21.33
C GLY A 147 9.68 7.81 -21.30
N ALA A 148 10.95 8.19 -21.19
CA ALA A 148 11.38 9.57 -21.14
C ALA A 148 12.38 9.86 -22.26
N ALA A 149 12.06 10.84 -23.12
CA ALA A 149 12.95 11.23 -24.20
C ALA A 149 14.14 12.06 -23.67
N PRO A 150 15.38 11.81 -24.12
CA PRO A 150 16.51 12.69 -23.85
C PRO A 150 16.22 14.13 -24.31
N TRP A 151 16.78 15.11 -23.61
CA TRP A 151 16.49 16.53 -23.80
C TRP A 151 16.83 17.01 -25.21
N ASP A 152 17.90 16.51 -25.83
CA ASP A 152 18.27 16.85 -27.21
C ASP A 152 17.22 16.42 -28.26
N THR A 153 16.50 15.32 -28.04
CA THR A 153 15.45 14.84 -28.94
C THR A 153 14.14 15.63 -28.84
N MET A 154 13.91 16.28 -27.70
CA MET A 154 12.79 17.21 -27.50
C MET A 154 13.17 18.30 -26.50
N PRO A 155 13.85 19.38 -26.95
CA PRO A 155 14.33 20.42 -26.04
C PRO A 155 13.22 21.12 -25.26
N TYR A 156 13.49 21.44 -24.01
CA TYR A 156 12.55 22.19 -23.19
C TYR A 156 12.56 23.67 -23.54
N ASN A 157 11.37 24.24 -23.72
CA ASN A 157 11.16 25.68 -23.83
C ASN A 157 9.97 26.06 -22.93
N SER A 158 10.21 26.94 -21.95
CA SER A 158 9.16 27.36 -21.01
C SER A 158 7.98 28.07 -21.69
N ALA A 159 8.19 28.67 -22.86
CA ALA A 159 7.13 29.29 -23.65
C ALA A 159 6.33 28.28 -24.52
N ASP A 160 6.75 27.02 -24.60
CA ASP A 160 6.11 26.00 -25.42
C ASP A 160 5.63 24.80 -24.58
N TYR A 161 4.31 24.72 -24.44
CA TYR A 161 3.61 23.64 -23.76
C TYR A 161 2.69 22.84 -24.70
N ARG A 162 2.77 23.05 -26.02
CA ARG A 162 1.82 22.46 -26.98
C ARG A 162 2.46 21.56 -28.01
N THR A 163 3.75 21.74 -28.30
CA THR A 163 4.46 20.88 -29.25
C THR A 163 4.39 19.43 -28.80
N ARG A 164 3.87 18.57 -29.68
CA ARG A 164 3.77 17.13 -29.46
C ARG A 164 5.11 16.45 -29.83
N PRO A 165 5.46 15.33 -29.17
CA PRO A 165 6.67 14.60 -29.52
C PRO A 165 6.71 14.18 -31.00
N SER A 166 7.88 14.29 -31.61
CA SER A 166 8.15 13.68 -32.91
C SER A 166 8.27 12.17 -32.76
N GLN A 167 8.15 11.42 -33.87
CA GLN A 167 8.38 9.97 -33.84
C GLN A 167 9.77 9.63 -33.31
N ALA A 168 10.80 10.39 -33.68
CA ALA A 168 12.16 10.21 -33.18
C ALA A 168 12.26 10.38 -31.65
N ALA A 169 11.53 11.34 -31.07
CA ALA A 169 11.49 11.52 -29.62
C ALA A 169 10.74 10.36 -28.92
N ILE A 170 9.66 9.83 -29.53
CA ILE A 170 8.93 8.67 -29.03
C ILE A 170 9.82 7.41 -29.07
N ASP A 171 10.52 7.19 -30.18
CA ASP A 171 11.43 6.04 -30.35
C ASP A 171 12.60 6.14 -29.36
N ALA A 172 13.15 7.34 -29.14
CA ALA A 172 14.19 7.54 -28.14
C ALA A 172 13.67 7.31 -26.71
N ALA A 173 12.47 7.81 -26.38
CA ALA A 173 11.85 7.63 -25.08
C ALA A 173 11.58 6.15 -24.74
N SER A 174 11.21 5.35 -25.75
CA SER A 174 10.84 3.94 -25.57
C SER A 174 11.95 3.06 -24.96
N LYS A 175 13.19 3.54 -24.99
CA LYS A 175 14.39 2.90 -24.42
C LYS A 175 14.58 3.18 -22.92
N TYR A 176 13.83 4.13 -22.37
CA TYR A 176 14.00 4.67 -21.02
C TYR A 176 12.66 4.67 -20.29
N LYS A 177 12.03 3.50 -20.20
CA LYS A 177 10.72 3.32 -19.54
C LYS A 177 10.91 2.99 -18.07
N ALA A 178 9.98 3.43 -17.25
CA ALA A 178 9.84 2.87 -15.90
C ALA A 178 8.98 1.61 -15.96
N LYS A 179 9.26 0.64 -15.09
CA LYS A 179 8.45 -0.57 -14.92
C LYS A 179 7.10 -0.23 -14.29
N GLU A 180 7.14 0.53 -13.19
CA GLU A 180 5.95 1.00 -12.48
C GLU A 180 6.30 2.23 -11.63
N PHE A 181 5.28 2.81 -10.99
CA PHE A 181 5.48 3.78 -9.92
C PHE A 181 4.57 3.39 -8.74
N LEU A 182 5.05 3.65 -7.54
CA LEU A 182 4.37 3.28 -6.30
C LEU A 182 4.14 4.53 -5.46
N ARG A 183 3.01 4.56 -4.76
CA ARG A 183 2.68 5.61 -3.80
C ARG A 183 3.44 5.39 -2.50
N VAL A 184 4.04 6.46 -1.99
CA VAL A 184 4.67 6.52 -0.67
C VAL A 184 3.69 7.15 0.31
N LYS A 185 3.49 6.53 1.46
CA LYS A 185 2.61 7.05 2.51
C LYS A 185 3.22 8.30 3.14
N THR A 186 2.65 9.46 2.82
CA THR A 186 3.14 10.76 3.27
C THR A 186 2.96 11.02 4.77
N THR A 187 2.10 10.25 5.44
CA THR A 187 1.87 10.36 6.90
C THR A 187 2.88 9.61 7.74
N ASP A 188 3.76 8.81 7.12
CA ASP A 188 4.85 8.11 7.79
C ASP A 188 6.19 8.53 7.19
N ILE A 189 6.92 9.40 7.88
CA ILE A 189 8.24 9.86 7.42
C ILE A 189 9.24 8.70 7.30
N THR A 190 9.04 7.61 8.05
CA THR A 190 9.90 6.44 8.01
C THR A 190 9.82 5.73 6.66
N GLU A 191 8.66 5.78 5.99
CA GLU A 191 8.49 5.21 4.65
C GLU A 191 9.27 6.03 3.61
N VAL A 192 9.20 7.36 3.68
CA VAL A 192 10.02 8.25 2.82
C VAL A 192 11.51 7.99 3.03
N LYS A 193 11.95 7.85 4.28
CA LYS A 193 13.35 7.53 4.61
C LYS A 193 13.78 6.16 4.11
N ALA A 194 12.91 5.15 4.21
CA ALA A 194 13.20 3.80 3.72
C ALA A 194 13.44 3.80 2.21
N GLN A 195 12.60 4.48 1.44
CA GLN A 195 12.79 4.59 -0.02
C GLN A 195 14.12 5.28 -0.38
N LEU A 196 14.46 6.37 0.31
CA LEU A 196 15.73 7.07 0.10
C LEU A 196 16.93 6.18 0.48
N ALA A 197 16.84 5.41 1.55
CA ALA A 197 17.87 4.47 1.98
C ALA A 197 18.09 3.32 0.98
N GLU A 198 17.06 2.94 0.21
CA GLU A 198 17.16 2.02 -0.92
C GLU A 198 17.73 2.69 -2.20
N GLY A 199 18.11 3.97 -2.13
CA GLY A 199 18.64 4.72 -3.27
C GLY A 199 17.59 5.26 -4.22
N LYS A 200 16.30 5.30 -3.82
CA LYS A 200 15.19 5.77 -4.66
C LYS A 200 14.80 7.21 -4.29
N PRO A 201 14.95 8.19 -5.21
CA PRO A 201 14.39 9.52 -5.00
C PRO A 201 12.86 9.44 -4.90
N VAL A 202 12.27 10.28 -4.03
CA VAL A 202 10.82 10.33 -3.84
C VAL A 202 10.29 11.60 -4.48
N VAL A 203 9.44 11.49 -5.50
CA VAL A 203 8.76 12.65 -6.08
C VAL A 203 7.58 13.02 -5.19
N ALA A 204 7.57 14.23 -4.65
CA ALA A 204 6.56 14.70 -3.72
C ALA A 204 5.89 15.99 -4.22
N GLY A 205 4.56 16.02 -4.14
CA GLY A 205 3.77 17.24 -4.29
C GLY A 205 3.61 17.93 -2.94
N VAL A 206 3.99 19.21 -2.84
CA VAL A 206 3.88 20.02 -1.61
C VAL A 206 3.07 21.29 -1.85
N LEU A 207 2.34 21.72 -0.82
CA LEU A 207 1.64 23.00 -0.81
C LEU A 207 2.63 24.16 -0.51
N VAL A 208 2.68 25.16 -1.38
CA VAL A 208 3.63 26.28 -1.30
C VAL A 208 3.00 27.52 -0.67
N TYR A 209 3.71 28.09 0.31
CA TYR A 209 3.39 29.36 0.99
C TYR A 209 4.37 30.46 0.59
N GLU A 210 4.04 31.71 0.90
CA GLU A 210 4.81 32.91 0.53
C GLU A 210 6.29 32.84 0.94
N ASN A 211 6.59 32.39 2.15
CA ASN A 211 7.96 32.29 2.64
C ASN A 211 8.80 31.21 1.92
N PHE A 212 8.19 30.23 1.26
CA PHE A 212 8.91 29.21 0.48
C PHE A 212 9.65 29.83 -0.73
N PHE A 213 9.07 30.85 -1.36
CA PHE A 213 9.72 31.58 -2.46
C PHE A 213 11.03 32.24 -2.02
N ASN A 214 11.15 32.57 -0.74
CA ASN A 214 12.25 33.37 -0.19
C ASN A 214 13.26 32.55 0.62
N LEU A 215 13.22 31.22 0.56
CA LEU A 215 14.24 30.37 1.19
C LEU A 215 15.62 30.66 0.60
N LYS A 216 16.62 30.80 1.47
CA LYS A 216 18.01 31.14 1.13
C LYS A 216 19.00 30.27 1.89
N GLY A 217 20.05 29.82 1.20
CA GLY A 217 21.10 29.00 1.77
C GLY A 217 20.53 27.75 2.45
N ASN A 218 21.14 27.34 3.56
CA ASN A 218 20.80 26.12 4.29
C ASN A 218 19.54 26.21 5.19
N GLN A 219 18.65 27.19 4.95
CA GLN A 219 17.42 27.34 5.72
C GLN A 219 16.52 26.10 5.61
N ILE A 220 15.96 25.68 6.75
CA ILE A 220 15.00 24.59 6.82
C ILE A 220 13.60 25.17 6.81
N TYR A 221 12.78 24.73 5.86
CA TYR A 221 11.39 25.11 5.77
C TYR A 221 10.57 24.39 6.85
N LYS A 222 10.21 25.14 7.90
CA LYS A 222 9.57 24.60 9.11
C LYS A 222 8.09 24.93 9.25
N GLU A 223 7.63 25.99 8.56
CA GLU A 223 6.25 26.48 8.63
C GLU A 223 5.90 27.30 7.39
N GLY A 224 4.59 27.43 7.14
CA GLY A 224 4.05 28.27 6.08
C GLY A 224 3.66 29.63 6.65
N LEU A 225 4.27 30.70 6.14
CA LEU A 225 3.94 32.09 6.47
C LEU A 225 3.34 32.77 5.24
N GLY A 226 2.41 33.69 5.48
CA GLY A 226 1.71 34.41 4.41
C GLY A 226 0.67 33.55 3.69
N LYS A 227 0.32 33.95 2.46
CA LYS A 227 -0.71 33.25 1.69
C LYS A 227 -0.20 31.98 1.01
N THR A 228 -1.14 31.09 0.71
CA THR A 228 -0.88 29.88 -0.07
C THR A 228 -1.02 30.15 -1.57
N TYR A 229 -0.09 29.64 -2.38
CA TYR A 229 -0.05 29.89 -3.82
C TYR A 229 -0.48 28.69 -4.68
N GLY A 230 -0.34 27.46 -4.18
CA GLY A 230 -0.73 26.26 -4.92
C GLY A 230 0.22 25.08 -4.69
N GLY A 231 0.07 24.04 -5.52
CA GLY A 231 0.88 22.83 -5.47
C GLY A 231 2.17 22.94 -6.28
N HIS A 232 3.27 22.42 -5.73
CA HIS A 232 4.57 22.30 -6.39
C HIS A 232 5.11 20.88 -6.27
N ALA A 233 5.67 20.33 -7.35
CA ALA A 233 6.31 19.02 -7.32
C ALA A 233 7.83 19.18 -7.20
N ILE A 234 8.41 18.41 -6.27
CA ILE A 234 9.84 18.38 -5.96
C ILE A 234 10.32 16.93 -5.91
N ALA A 235 11.61 16.69 -6.13
CA ALA A 235 12.22 15.38 -5.89
C ALA A 235 12.98 15.41 -4.57
N ILE A 236 12.56 14.59 -3.60
CA ILE A 236 13.27 14.36 -2.36
C ILE A 236 14.46 13.45 -2.66
N VAL A 237 15.65 13.89 -2.26
CA VAL A 237 16.94 13.29 -2.62
C VAL A 237 17.75 12.88 -1.39
N GLY A 238 17.21 13.06 -0.19
CA GLY A 238 17.90 12.69 1.02
C GLY A 238 17.14 13.09 2.27
N TYR A 239 17.70 12.75 3.42
CA TYR A 239 17.22 13.19 4.73
C TYR A 239 18.38 13.22 5.71
N ASP A 240 18.31 14.12 6.69
CA ASP A 240 19.31 14.27 7.73
C ASP A 240 18.61 14.40 9.09
N ASP A 241 18.74 13.38 9.94
CA ASP A 241 18.10 13.33 11.25
C ASP A 241 18.65 14.42 12.19
N SER A 242 19.90 14.86 12.01
CA SER A 242 20.46 15.97 12.79
C SER A 242 19.78 17.31 12.47
N LYS A 243 19.22 17.44 11.26
CA LYS A 243 18.42 18.59 10.81
C LYS A 243 16.92 18.41 11.05
N ASN A 244 16.48 17.20 11.41
CA ASN A 244 15.07 16.81 11.45
C ASN A 244 14.33 17.10 10.13
N ALA A 245 14.99 16.89 8.99
CA ALA A 245 14.49 17.36 7.70
C ALA A 245 14.78 16.42 6.52
N VAL A 246 13.91 16.46 5.51
CA VAL A 246 14.16 15.87 4.18
C VAL A 246 14.84 16.90 3.28
N LYS A 247 15.79 16.47 2.46
CA LYS A 247 16.50 17.26 1.45
C LYS A 247 15.86 17.04 0.08
N PHE A 248 15.68 18.09 -0.70
CA PHE A 248 15.09 17.99 -2.04
C PHE A 248 15.82 18.87 -3.07
N ILE A 249 15.74 18.47 -4.34
CA ILE A 249 16.14 19.29 -5.48
C ILE A 249 14.91 20.03 -6.03
N ASN A 250 15.07 21.32 -6.34
CA ASN A 250 14.02 22.18 -6.88
C ASN A 250 14.29 22.54 -8.35
N SER A 251 13.26 23.03 -9.05
CA SER A 251 13.27 23.38 -10.49
C SER A 251 13.23 24.89 -10.73
N TRP A 252 13.78 25.70 -9.81
CA TRP A 252 13.79 27.17 -9.88
C TRP A 252 15.19 27.77 -10.03
N GLY A 253 16.16 26.98 -10.48
CA GLY A 253 17.54 27.38 -10.68
C GLY A 253 18.38 27.48 -9.39
N THR A 254 19.67 27.72 -9.57
CA THR A 254 20.68 27.74 -8.49
C THR A 254 20.57 28.94 -7.55
N ASP A 255 19.90 30.03 -7.96
CA ASP A 255 19.73 31.25 -7.16
C ASP A 255 18.66 31.10 -6.04
N TRP A 256 17.94 29.98 -6.04
CA TRP A 256 16.94 29.64 -5.04
C TRP A 256 17.50 28.66 -3.99
N GLY A 257 17.15 28.86 -2.72
CA GLY A 257 17.55 27.95 -1.64
C GLY A 257 19.06 27.83 -1.47
N ASP A 258 19.52 26.60 -1.25
CA ASP A 258 20.93 26.20 -1.17
C ASP A 258 21.39 25.69 -2.53
N GLN A 259 21.78 26.61 -3.43
CA GLN A 259 22.21 26.26 -4.80
C GLN A 259 21.18 25.42 -5.57
N GLY A 260 19.88 25.67 -5.37
CA GLY A 260 18.78 24.92 -5.97
C GLY A 260 18.24 23.76 -5.14
N TYR A 261 18.86 23.45 -4.00
CA TYR A 261 18.37 22.47 -3.03
C TYR A 261 17.69 23.16 -1.84
N GLY A 262 16.87 22.40 -1.12
CA GLY A 262 16.24 22.87 0.11
C GLY A 262 16.02 21.75 1.11
N TYR A 263 15.67 22.15 2.34
CA TYR A 263 15.29 21.23 3.41
C TYR A 263 13.87 21.53 3.90
N ILE A 264 13.07 20.50 4.14
CA ILE A 264 11.75 20.61 4.77
C ILE A 264 11.75 19.79 6.06
N ASP A 265 11.37 20.41 7.18
CA ASP A 265 11.24 19.72 8.46
C ASP A 265 10.26 18.52 8.35
N TYR A 266 10.56 17.41 9.03
CA TYR A 266 9.74 16.19 8.93
C TYR A 266 8.27 16.39 9.29
N ARG A 267 7.99 17.12 10.37
CA ARG A 267 6.61 17.39 10.80
C ARG A 267 5.91 18.32 9.82
N TRP A 268 6.65 19.27 9.27
CA TRP A 268 6.11 20.19 8.29
C TRP A 268 5.82 19.51 6.95
N PHE A 269 6.74 18.65 6.48
CA PHE A 269 6.56 17.84 5.28
C PHE A 269 5.27 17.01 5.32
N ILE A 270 5.04 16.28 6.42
CA ILE A 270 3.81 15.49 6.62
C ILE A 270 2.54 16.35 6.49
N ARG A 271 2.58 17.62 6.91
CA ARG A 271 1.42 18.53 6.87
C ARG A 271 1.13 19.08 5.48
N ILE A 272 2.15 19.36 4.69
CA ILE A 272 2.00 20.03 3.39
C ILE A 272 2.08 19.09 2.19
N CYS A 273 2.57 17.86 2.37
CA CYS A 273 2.71 16.90 1.29
C CYS A 273 1.33 16.34 0.88
N GLN A 274 0.96 16.56 -0.38
CA GLN A 274 -0.34 16.18 -0.95
C GLN A 274 -0.31 14.80 -1.62
N GLY A 275 0.88 14.33 -2.01
CA GLY A 275 1.14 13.02 -2.59
C GLY A 275 2.64 12.79 -2.73
N ALA A 276 3.10 11.55 -2.60
CA ALA A 276 4.49 11.17 -2.79
C ALA A 276 4.58 9.83 -3.51
N PHE A 277 5.58 9.69 -4.39
CA PHE A 277 5.72 8.54 -5.28
C PHE A 277 7.19 8.19 -5.49
N VAL A 278 7.46 6.91 -5.70
CA VAL A 278 8.75 6.42 -6.21
C VAL A 278 8.53 5.77 -7.57
N MET A 279 9.53 5.91 -8.44
CA MET A 279 9.57 5.27 -9.74
C MET A 279 10.42 4.00 -9.64
N ILE A 280 9.94 2.88 -10.20
CA ILE A 280 10.69 1.63 -10.31
C ILE A 280 11.09 1.48 -11.77
N ASP A 281 12.40 1.44 -12.03
CA ASP A 281 12.91 1.49 -13.39
C ASP A 281 12.78 0.13 -14.12
N GLN A 282 12.76 0.16 -15.46
CA GLN A 282 12.81 -1.02 -16.33
C GLN A 282 14.24 -1.15 -16.90
N VAL A 283 15.09 -1.93 -16.23
CA VAL A 283 16.48 -2.13 -16.68
C VAL A 283 16.51 -3.08 -17.88
N GLU A 284 16.80 -2.56 -19.09
CA GLU A 284 17.19 -3.38 -20.24
C GLU A 284 18.66 -3.81 -20.08
N THR A 285 18.93 -5.12 -20.05
CA THR A 285 20.28 -5.65 -20.13
C THR A 285 20.82 -5.40 -21.54
N VAL A 286 21.54 -4.29 -21.75
CA VAL A 286 22.26 -4.03 -23.00
C VAL A 286 23.50 -4.92 -23.02
N SER A 287 23.45 -6.01 -23.77
CA SER A 287 24.63 -6.73 -24.23
C SER A 287 25.39 -5.82 -25.21
N ASP A 288 26.50 -5.24 -24.77
CA ASP A 288 27.41 -4.49 -25.65
C ASP A 288 28.12 -5.47 -26.60
N GLN A 289 28.05 -5.20 -27.90
CA GLN A 289 28.65 -6.02 -28.96
C GLN A 289 30.17 -5.80 -29.00
N GLY A 290 30.89 -6.48 -28.10
CA GLY A 290 32.31 -6.78 -28.26
C GLY A 290 32.49 -8.18 -28.84
N LYS A 291 33.03 -8.27 -30.06
CA LYS A 291 33.41 -9.51 -30.76
C LYS A 291 34.14 -10.49 -29.79
N PRO A 292 33.76 -11.78 -29.73
CA PRO A 292 34.26 -12.72 -28.73
C PRO A 292 35.71 -13.10 -29.03
N ASP A 293 36.60 -12.95 -28.05
CA ASP A 293 37.77 -13.81 -27.99
C ASP A 293 37.32 -15.17 -27.44
N SER A 294 37.55 -16.18 -28.26
CA SER A 294 37.13 -17.55 -28.10
C SER A 294 37.92 -18.17 -26.96
N THR A 295 37.32 -18.34 -25.78
CA THR A 295 37.56 -19.46 -24.84
C THR A 295 36.84 -19.22 -23.50
N THR A 296 35.51 -19.18 -23.49
CA THR A 296 34.74 -19.50 -22.29
C THR A 296 33.38 -20.01 -22.73
N PRO A 297 32.93 -21.21 -22.30
CA PRO A 297 31.68 -21.77 -22.80
C PRO A 297 30.50 -20.89 -22.36
N GLU A 298 29.68 -20.53 -23.34
CA GLU A 298 28.36 -19.94 -23.22
C GLU A 298 27.52 -20.74 -22.20
N PRO A 299 26.77 -20.09 -21.27
CA PRO A 299 25.76 -20.80 -20.52
C PRO A 299 24.66 -21.20 -21.51
N THR A 300 24.74 -22.44 -21.93
CA THR A 300 23.63 -23.15 -22.56
C THR A 300 22.40 -22.91 -21.69
N LEU A 301 21.26 -22.52 -22.29
CA LEU A 301 19.95 -22.77 -21.69
C LEU A 301 19.76 -24.30 -21.64
N VAL A 302 20.47 -24.92 -20.72
CA VAL A 302 20.05 -26.18 -20.13
C VAL A 302 18.82 -25.83 -19.32
N VAL A 303 17.68 -26.37 -19.72
CA VAL A 303 16.70 -26.83 -18.72
C VAL A 303 17.46 -27.85 -17.88
N SER A 304 18.22 -27.37 -16.89
CA SER A 304 18.82 -28.25 -15.92
C SER A 304 17.66 -28.81 -15.12
N ASP A 305 17.52 -30.13 -15.10
CA ASP A 305 16.90 -30.88 -14.02
C ASP A 305 17.68 -30.62 -12.70
N SER A 306 17.86 -29.35 -12.31
CA SER A 306 18.30 -29.02 -10.97
C SER A 306 17.10 -29.21 -10.07
N ASN A 307 17.21 -30.18 -9.17
CA ASN A 307 16.23 -30.35 -8.10
C ASN A 307 16.00 -29.00 -7.42
N PRO A 308 14.74 -28.63 -7.14
CA PRO A 308 14.45 -27.36 -6.49
C PRO A 308 15.17 -27.29 -5.14
N VAL A 309 15.53 -26.08 -4.73
CA VAL A 309 16.26 -25.85 -3.48
C VAL A 309 15.30 -25.79 -2.31
N ALA A 310 15.65 -26.43 -1.19
CA ALA A 310 14.87 -26.36 0.04
C ALA A 310 15.01 -24.99 0.72
N PRO A 311 14.01 -24.50 1.47
CA PRO A 311 14.15 -23.28 2.25
C PRO A 311 15.25 -23.41 3.32
N SER A 312 15.89 -22.29 3.63
CA SER A 312 17.07 -22.15 4.49
C SER A 312 16.84 -21.19 5.66
N SER A 313 15.94 -20.22 5.53
CA SER A 313 15.67 -19.17 6.52
C SER A 313 14.30 -19.36 7.18
N ILE A 314 14.11 -20.53 7.80
CA ILE A 314 12.83 -20.89 8.43
C ILE A 314 12.73 -20.28 9.83
N THR A 315 11.53 -19.87 10.21
CA THR A 315 11.19 -19.42 11.57
C THR A 315 9.83 -19.99 12.01
N ALA A 316 9.65 -20.19 13.31
CA ALA A 316 8.37 -20.63 13.90
C ALA A 316 8.04 -19.79 15.14
N SER A 317 6.76 -19.47 15.34
CA SER A 317 6.30 -18.69 16.49
C SER A 317 6.43 -19.47 17.81
N GLN A 318 6.89 -18.80 18.86
CA GLN A 318 7.14 -19.39 20.18
C GLN A 318 6.26 -18.73 21.23
N GLY A 319 5.03 -19.21 21.35
CA GLY A 319 4.05 -18.71 22.31
C GLY A 319 3.47 -17.33 21.97
N SER A 320 3.62 -16.89 20.71
CA SER A 320 2.98 -15.66 20.22
C SER A 320 1.48 -15.84 19.94
N PHE A 321 1.03 -17.08 19.84
CA PHE A 321 -0.37 -17.45 19.59
C PHE A 321 -0.80 -18.53 20.59
N THR A 322 -2.12 -18.65 20.77
CA THR A 322 -2.70 -19.57 21.76
C THR A 322 -3.23 -20.86 21.16
N ASP A 323 -3.42 -20.87 19.85
CA ASP A 323 -4.16 -21.88 19.09
C ASP A 323 -3.38 -22.41 17.88
N LYS A 324 -2.20 -21.85 17.59
CA LYS A 324 -1.41 -22.22 16.42
C LYS A 324 0.07 -21.95 16.59
N VAL A 325 0.85 -22.52 15.68
CA VAL A 325 2.22 -22.10 15.39
C VAL A 325 2.25 -21.49 13.99
N LEU A 326 2.70 -20.23 13.86
CA LEU A 326 2.97 -19.60 12.57
C LEU A 326 4.40 -19.93 12.14
N ILE A 327 4.56 -20.58 10.99
CA ILE A 327 5.84 -20.88 10.36
C ILE A 327 6.02 -19.95 9.16
N ASN A 328 7.19 -19.30 9.04
CA ASN A 328 7.55 -18.45 7.89
C ASN A 328 8.93 -18.82 7.34
N TRP A 329 9.14 -18.62 6.05
CA TRP A 329 10.41 -18.85 5.37
C TRP A 329 10.60 -17.86 4.21
N GLU A 330 11.77 -17.88 3.56
CA GLU A 330 12.03 -17.09 2.36
C GLU A 330 11.26 -17.62 1.14
N VAL A 331 10.96 -16.75 0.17
CA VAL A 331 10.38 -17.19 -1.10
C VAL A 331 11.47 -17.86 -1.94
N VAL A 332 11.26 -19.12 -2.32
CA VAL A 332 12.15 -19.86 -3.21
C VAL A 332 11.76 -19.61 -4.67
N PRO A 333 12.70 -19.19 -5.55
CA PRO A 333 12.43 -19.03 -6.98
C PRO A 333 11.88 -20.29 -7.62
N ASN A 334 10.93 -20.14 -8.55
CA ASN A 334 10.24 -21.24 -9.28
C ASN A 334 9.41 -22.19 -8.41
N ALA A 335 9.24 -21.90 -7.12
CA ALA A 335 8.34 -22.66 -6.26
C ALA A 335 6.89 -22.40 -6.68
N VAL A 336 6.13 -23.46 -6.93
CA VAL A 336 4.67 -23.41 -7.04
C VAL A 336 4.02 -23.69 -5.70
N GLY A 337 4.75 -24.16 -4.69
CA GLY A 337 4.23 -24.35 -3.34
C GLY A 337 5.26 -24.99 -2.42
N TYR A 338 4.83 -25.34 -1.21
CA TYR A 338 5.67 -25.91 -0.17
C TYR A 338 4.91 -27.03 0.54
N GLU A 339 5.65 -28.03 1.01
CA GLU A 339 5.14 -29.06 1.91
C GLU A 339 5.78 -28.88 3.29
N ILE A 340 4.92 -28.84 4.32
CA ILE A 340 5.31 -28.58 5.70
C ILE A 340 5.28 -29.88 6.45
N HIS A 341 6.38 -30.17 7.14
CA HIS A 341 6.52 -31.34 7.98
C HIS A 341 6.69 -30.94 9.44
N ARG A 342 6.07 -31.72 10.32
CA ARG A 342 6.16 -31.56 11.76
C ARG A 342 6.63 -32.85 12.40
N LYS A 343 7.41 -32.69 13.46
CA LYS A 343 7.76 -33.74 14.40
C LYS A 343 7.33 -33.27 15.79
N GLY A 344 6.43 -34.02 16.42
CA GLY A 344 5.96 -33.75 17.76
C GLY A 344 6.86 -34.32 18.84
N PRO A 345 6.60 -33.99 20.12
CA PRO A 345 7.24 -34.62 21.26
C PRO A 345 7.22 -36.15 21.13
N GLY A 346 8.36 -36.83 21.26
CA GLY A 346 8.47 -38.29 21.22
C GLY A 346 8.25 -38.99 19.87
N ASP A 347 7.99 -38.24 18.79
CA ASP A 347 7.99 -38.82 17.44
C ASP A 347 9.43 -39.13 17.01
N SER A 348 9.66 -40.18 16.21
CA SER A 348 10.98 -40.50 15.66
C SER A 348 11.26 -39.74 14.36
N ASN A 349 10.23 -39.54 13.52
CA ASN A 349 10.33 -38.99 12.17
C ASN A 349 9.42 -37.77 11.95
N PHE A 350 9.78 -36.96 10.95
CA PHE A 350 8.95 -35.85 10.47
C PHE A 350 7.79 -36.36 9.60
N GLY A 351 6.56 -35.98 9.93
CA GLY A 351 5.36 -36.28 9.14
C GLY A 351 4.86 -35.04 8.40
N LYS A 352 4.34 -35.22 7.18
CA LYS A 352 3.64 -34.16 6.44
C LYS A 352 2.43 -33.70 7.25
N ILE A 353 2.31 -32.39 7.44
CA ILE A 353 1.14 -31.78 8.11
C ILE A 353 0.31 -30.89 7.21
N GLY A 354 0.84 -30.43 6.08
CA GLY A 354 0.08 -29.60 5.17
C GLY A 354 0.88 -29.06 4.00
N LEU A 355 0.19 -28.29 3.17
CA LEU A 355 0.71 -27.63 1.99
C LEU A 355 0.48 -26.12 2.07
N ALA A 356 1.39 -25.34 1.49
CA ALA A 356 1.25 -23.90 1.35
C ALA A 356 1.53 -23.45 -0.08
N SER A 357 0.74 -22.52 -0.60
CA SER A 357 1.00 -21.81 -1.86
C SER A 357 1.81 -20.52 -1.66
N THR A 358 2.12 -20.16 -0.42
CA THR A 358 2.89 -18.97 -0.03
C THR A 358 3.99 -19.36 0.96
N ASN A 359 4.87 -18.42 1.32
CA ASN A 359 6.00 -18.65 2.22
C ASN A 359 5.64 -18.60 3.72
N SER A 360 4.40 -18.97 4.06
CA SER A 360 3.94 -19.08 5.44
C SER A 360 2.92 -20.21 5.62
N PHE A 361 2.85 -20.78 6.81
CA PHE A 361 1.88 -21.81 7.18
C PHE A 361 1.44 -21.65 8.63
N ASN A 362 0.13 -21.78 8.89
CA ASN A 362 -0.41 -21.84 10.25
C ASN A 362 -0.64 -23.31 10.62
N ASP A 363 0.12 -23.84 11.56
CA ASP A 363 -0.17 -25.12 12.18
C ASP A 363 -1.13 -24.93 13.36
N ASP A 364 -2.42 -25.06 13.08
CA ASP A 364 -3.53 -25.05 14.05
C ASP A 364 -3.85 -26.45 14.61
N GLY A 365 -3.07 -27.46 14.21
CA GLY A 365 -3.18 -28.83 14.71
C GLY A 365 -2.42 -29.06 16.01
N VAL A 366 -1.73 -28.06 16.54
CA VAL A 366 -0.90 -28.16 17.75
C VAL A 366 -1.73 -28.21 19.04
N GLN A 367 -1.16 -28.80 20.09
CA GLN A 367 -1.67 -28.64 21.45
C GLN A 367 -0.98 -27.46 22.14
N PRO A 368 -1.71 -26.65 22.93
CA PRO A 368 -1.10 -25.63 23.77
C PRO A 368 -0.06 -26.22 24.73
N ASN A 369 1.01 -25.48 24.97
CA ASN A 369 2.13 -25.81 25.86
C ASN A 369 2.94 -27.07 25.48
N LEU A 370 2.87 -27.53 24.22
CA LEU A 370 3.77 -28.53 23.65
C LEU A 370 4.65 -27.91 22.55
N ALA A 371 5.95 -28.24 22.56
CA ALA A 371 6.89 -27.82 21.52
C ALA A 371 6.91 -28.78 20.33
N TYR A 372 6.83 -28.23 19.12
CA TYR A 372 6.89 -28.97 17.86
C TYR A 372 8.08 -28.49 17.01
N ARG A 373 8.67 -29.43 16.25
CA ARG A 373 9.78 -29.14 15.32
C ARG A 373 9.27 -29.16 13.89
N TYR A 374 9.74 -28.23 13.07
CA TYR A 374 9.29 -28.07 11.68
C TYR A 374 10.44 -28.11 10.68
N LYS A 375 10.14 -28.71 9.53
CA LYS A 375 10.96 -28.68 8.31
C LYS A 375 10.06 -28.44 7.10
N ILE A 376 10.63 -27.87 6.04
CA ILE A 376 9.89 -27.46 4.85
C ILE A 376 10.63 -27.96 3.61
N MET A 377 9.88 -28.40 2.61
CA MET A 377 10.40 -28.68 1.27
C MET A 377 9.66 -27.85 0.22
N THR A 378 10.37 -27.51 -0.85
CA THR A 378 9.87 -26.74 -1.99
C THR A 378 9.25 -27.65 -3.04
N LEU A 379 8.13 -27.24 -3.61
CA LEU A 379 7.44 -27.92 -4.70
C LEU A 379 7.54 -27.05 -5.98
N THR A 380 7.98 -27.63 -7.10
CA THR A 380 7.81 -27.08 -8.46
C THR A 380 6.63 -27.78 -9.14
N ASP A 381 6.26 -27.45 -10.39
CA ASP A 381 5.17 -28.15 -11.07
C ASP A 381 5.45 -29.66 -11.25
N SER A 382 6.72 -30.06 -11.41
CA SER A 382 7.11 -31.44 -11.74
C SER A 382 7.99 -32.14 -10.69
N SER A 383 8.65 -31.41 -9.78
CA SER A 383 9.65 -31.96 -8.85
C SER A 383 9.55 -31.38 -7.43
N VAL A 384 10.26 -31.98 -6.48
CA VAL A 384 10.31 -31.58 -5.07
C VAL A 384 11.76 -31.50 -4.58
N SER A 385 12.03 -30.67 -3.58
CA SER A 385 13.36 -30.54 -2.98
C SER A 385 13.58 -31.58 -1.90
N ASP A 386 14.79 -31.66 -1.35
CA ASP A 386 14.98 -32.25 -0.02
C ASP A 386 14.28 -31.42 1.07
N LEU A 387 14.19 -31.96 2.29
CA LEU A 387 13.79 -31.15 3.46
C LEU A 387 14.87 -30.12 3.78
N SER A 388 14.43 -28.96 4.27
CA SER A 388 15.30 -27.89 4.75
C SER A 388 16.42 -28.36 5.69
N GLN A 389 17.57 -27.70 5.57
CA GLN A 389 18.69 -27.89 6.49
C GLN A 389 18.35 -27.27 7.84
N GLY A 390 18.55 -28.04 8.93
CA GLY A 390 18.11 -27.65 10.28
C GLY A 390 16.62 -27.83 10.53
N GLU A 391 16.19 -27.59 11.77
CA GLU A 391 14.80 -27.63 12.22
C GLU A 391 14.50 -26.43 13.11
N VAL A 392 13.27 -25.90 13.04
CA VAL A 392 12.83 -24.81 13.92
C VAL A 392 11.80 -25.29 14.92
N ILE A 393 11.79 -24.68 16.11
CA ILE A 393 10.89 -25.06 17.20
C ILE A 393 9.81 -23.99 17.36
N GLY A 394 8.56 -24.41 17.43
CA GLY A 394 7.41 -23.54 17.72
C GLY A 394 6.44 -24.17 18.72
N PHE A 395 5.70 -23.33 19.44
CA PHE A 395 4.68 -23.76 20.41
C PHE A 395 3.59 -22.70 20.57
N ALA A 396 2.39 -23.11 20.98
CA ALA A 396 1.29 -22.23 21.36
C ALA A 396 1.19 -22.11 22.90
N LYS A 397 0.79 -20.95 23.45
CA LYS A 397 0.60 -20.74 24.91
C LYS A 397 -0.89 -20.78 25.30
N THR A 398 -1.22 -21.01 26.56
CA THR A 398 -2.59 -20.79 27.06
C THR A 398 -2.74 -19.36 27.61
N GLU A 399 -3.77 -18.62 27.19
CA GLU A 399 -4.05 -17.24 27.65
C GLU A 399 -5.02 -17.21 28.85
N GLU A 400 -4.83 -16.24 29.75
CA GLU A 400 -5.78 -15.85 30.80
C GLU A 400 -6.58 -14.61 30.32
N LEU A 401 -7.88 -14.78 30.01
CA LEU A 401 -8.70 -13.73 29.37
C LEU A 401 -9.08 -12.59 30.33
N LYS A 402 -8.80 -11.33 29.95
CA LYS A 402 -9.27 -10.10 30.64
C LYS A 402 -10.58 -9.57 30.03
N PRO A 403 -11.45 -8.87 30.80
CA PRO A 403 -12.63 -8.19 30.25
C PRO A 403 -12.26 -7.14 29.18
N PRO A 404 -13.07 -6.96 28.12
CA PRO A 404 -12.82 -5.94 27.10
C PRO A 404 -12.87 -4.50 27.65
N PRO A 405 -12.11 -3.56 27.05
CA PRO A 405 -12.18 -2.14 27.39
C PRO A 405 -13.51 -1.50 26.95
N LYS A 406 -13.84 -0.34 27.53
CA LYS A 406 -15.06 0.44 27.23
C LYS A 406 -15.16 0.80 25.74
N VAL A 407 -16.34 0.66 25.16
CA VAL A 407 -16.63 0.98 23.75
C VAL A 407 -16.74 2.50 23.55
N LEU A 408 -16.08 3.03 22.51
CA LEU A 408 -16.00 4.45 22.19
C LEU A 408 -16.74 4.79 20.89
N GLY A 409 -17.06 6.07 20.71
CA GLY A 409 -17.58 6.62 19.46
C GLY A 409 -18.98 6.15 19.05
N VAL A 410 -19.82 5.73 20.00
CA VAL A 410 -21.18 5.26 19.71
C VAL A 410 -22.05 6.39 19.15
N LYS A 411 -22.70 6.16 18.01
CA LYS A 411 -23.60 7.08 17.31
C LYS A 411 -24.93 6.40 16.99
N ALA A 412 -26.02 7.17 16.97
CA ALA A 412 -27.36 6.72 16.59
C ALA A 412 -27.96 7.63 15.51
N THR A 413 -28.72 7.07 14.56
CA THR A 413 -29.39 7.88 13.53
C THR A 413 -30.53 8.73 14.09
N GLN A 414 -30.69 9.94 13.54
CA GLN A 414 -31.66 10.94 13.97
C GLN A 414 -32.49 11.40 12.77
N GLY A 415 -33.76 10.98 12.69
CA GLY A 415 -34.71 11.41 11.66
C GLY A 415 -34.47 10.84 10.25
N GLN A 416 -33.57 9.86 10.10
CA GLN A 416 -33.15 9.32 8.80
C GLN A 416 -34.10 8.24 8.25
N TYR A 417 -34.68 7.43 9.12
CA TYR A 417 -35.57 6.33 8.76
C TYR A 417 -36.87 6.43 9.55
N ASP A 418 -38.02 6.11 8.97
CA ASP A 418 -39.32 6.22 9.62
C ASP A 418 -39.68 5.01 10.51
N ASN A 419 -38.91 3.92 10.42
CA ASN A 419 -39.22 2.62 11.01
C ASN A 419 -38.06 1.93 11.76
N LYS A 420 -36.88 2.56 11.85
CA LYS A 420 -35.70 1.97 12.52
C LYS A 420 -34.73 3.03 13.03
N ILE A 421 -33.86 2.65 13.96
CA ILE A 421 -32.68 3.41 14.38
C ILE A 421 -31.43 2.55 14.14
N GLU A 422 -30.44 3.11 13.46
CA GLU A 422 -29.14 2.44 13.25
C GLU A 422 -28.09 2.99 14.21
N LEU A 423 -27.32 2.09 14.83
CA LEU A 423 -26.22 2.36 15.74
C LEU A 423 -24.90 1.99 15.09
N THR A 424 -23.87 2.82 15.27
CA THR A 424 -22.48 2.54 14.85
C THR A 424 -21.49 2.94 15.95
N TRP A 425 -20.33 2.30 16.01
CA TRP A 425 -19.28 2.63 16.98
C TRP A 425 -17.87 2.31 16.46
N GLU A 426 -16.86 2.78 17.19
CA GLU A 426 -15.47 2.48 16.89
C GLU A 426 -15.14 1.02 17.25
N PRO A 427 -14.36 0.29 16.43
CA PRO A 427 -13.98 -1.08 16.76
C PRO A 427 -13.19 -1.17 18.08
N GLY A 428 -13.76 -1.84 19.09
CA GLY A 428 -13.07 -2.14 20.33
C GLY A 428 -12.15 -3.34 20.15
N GLY A 429 -10.84 -3.10 20.00
CA GLY A 429 -9.85 -4.09 19.54
C GLY A 429 -9.72 -5.41 20.31
N ALA A 430 -10.39 -5.59 21.45
CA ALA A 430 -10.39 -6.83 22.24
C ALA A 430 -11.77 -7.52 22.34
N SER A 431 -12.80 -7.04 21.63
CA SER A 431 -14.16 -7.61 21.71
C SER A 431 -14.44 -8.62 20.60
N SER A 432 -14.93 -9.80 20.96
CA SER A 432 -15.41 -10.83 20.02
C SER A 432 -16.88 -10.65 19.62
N GLU A 433 -17.65 -9.92 20.42
CA GLU A 433 -19.07 -9.58 20.22
C GLU A 433 -19.36 -8.29 21.01
N TYR A 434 -20.45 -7.61 20.66
CA TYR A 434 -20.99 -6.46 21.39
C TYR A 434 -22.42 -6.76 21.85
N GLN A 435 -22.81 -6.31 23.04
CA GLN A 435 -24.17 -6.34 23.55
C GLN A 435 -24.76 -4.92 23.58
N ILE A 436 -25.95 -4.76 23.01
CA ILE A 436 -26.62 -3.48 22.84
C ILE A 436 -27.77 -3.39 23.84
N PHE A 437 -27.86 -2.26 24.53
CA PHE A 437 -28.93 -1.99 25.49
C PHE A 437 -29.70 -0.73 25.11
N LYS A 438 -31.00 -0.74 25.42
CA LYS A 438 -31.94 0.36 25.21
C LYS A 438 -32.54 0.79 26.54
N TRP A 439 -32.65 2.10 26.76
CA TRP A 439 -33.26 2.65 27.96
C TRP A 439 -34.74 2.31 28.04
N ASN A 440 -35.14 1.64 29.12
CA ASN A 440 -36.53 1.38 29.44
C ASN A 440 -37.02 2.42 30.45
N LYS A 441 -37.87 3.35 30.00
CA LYS A 441 -38.39 4.44 30.84
C LYS A 441 -39.25 3.94 32.01
N ALA A 442 -40.03 2.88 31.83
CA ALA A 442 -40.90 2.33 32.87
C ALA A 442 -40.10 1.64 33.98
N GLN A 443 -39.05 0.91 33.60
CA GLN A 443 -38.19 0.16 34.53
C GLN A 443 -36.99 0.98 35.04
N LYS A 444 -36.78 2.20 34.52
CA LYS A 444 -35.66 3.09 34.84
C LYS A 444 -34.28 2.39 34.74
N ARG A 445 -34.09 1.55 33.73
CA ARG A 445 -32.84 0.82 33.48
C ARG A 445 -32.62 0.54 31.99
N TYR A 446 -31.39 0.24 31.61
CA TYR A 446 -31.04 -0.25 30.27
C TYR A 446 -31.32 -1.76 30.16
N ASN A 447 -32.15 -2.15 29.19
CA ASN A 447 -32.45 -3.56 28.91
C ASN A 447 -31.71 -4.00 27.63
N PRO A 448 -31.19 -5.23 27.57
CA PRO A 448 -30.54 -5.75 26.37
C PRO A 448 -31.58 -5.91 25.25
N ILE A 449 -31.23 -5.48 24.04
CA ILE A 449 -32.08 -5.61 22.84
C ILE A 449 -31.47 -6.50 21.76
N GLY A 450 -30.17 -6.78 21.84
CA GLY A 450 -29.51 -7.71 20.94
C GLY A 450 -28.00 -7.71 21.10
N ASN A 451 -27.35 -8.57 20.30
CA ASN A 451 -25.89 -8.61 20.19
C ASN A 451 -25.49 -8.31 18.74
N SER A 452 -24.24 -7.89 18.54
CA SER A 452 -23.64 -7.70 17.22
C SER A 452 -22.20 -8.19 17.19
N LYS A 453 -21.80 -8.86 16.11
CA LYS A 453 -20.41 -9.27 15.86
C LYS A 453 -19.63 -8.24 15.03
N VAL A 454 -20.32 -7.20 14.57
CA VAL A 454 -19.75 -6.09 13.82
C VAL A 454 -19.98 -4.79 14.60
N ASN A 455 -19.34 -3.71 14.19
CA ASN A 455 -19.41 -2.42 14.89
C ASN A 455 -20.67 -1.59 14.58
N SER A 456 -21.79 -2.28 14.35
CA SER A 456 -23.09 -1.67 14.08
C SER A 456 -24.25 -2.56 14.55
N TYR A 457 -25.41 -1.95 14.77
CA TYR A 457 -26.65 -2.65 15.11
C TYR A 457 -27.87 -1.87 14.60
N VAL A 458 -28.93 -2.58 14.20
CA VAL A 458 -30.18 -1.96 13.71
C VAL A 458 -31.33 -2.30 14.65
N ASP A 459 -31.90 -1.29 15.29
CA ASP A 459 -33.13 -1.42 16.09
C ASP A 459 -34.36 -1.20 15.20
N HIS A 460 -34.95 -2.30 14.72
CA HIS A 460 -36.23 -2.30 13.99
C HIS A 460 -37.46 -2.12 14.89
N SER A 461 -37.29 -2.15 16.21
CA SER A 461 -38.36 -1.92 17.19
C SER A 461 -38.44 -0.45 17.62
N ALA A 462 -37.66 0.43 16.98
CA ALA A 462 -37.58 1.83 17.33
C ALA A 462 -38.93 2.54 17.27
N ALA A 463 -39.16 3.44 18.22
CA ALA A 463 -40.39 4.19 18.33
C ALA A 463 -40.57 5.14 17.13
N LYS A 464 -41.69 4.99 16.42
CA LYS A 464 -42.00 5.78 15.20
C LYS A 464 -42.36 7.23 15.54
N LYS A 465 -42.46 8.06 14.50
CA LYS A 465 -42.94 9.47 14.56
C LYS A 465 -42.03 10.42 15.35
N GLY A 466 -40.73 10.15 15.41
CA GLY A 466 -39.74 11.09 15.96
C GLY A 466 -39.61 11.02 17.49
N ILE A 467 -40.00 9.91 18.11
CA ILE A 467 -39.78 9.67 19.54
C ILE A 467 -38.29 9.40 19.77
N VAL A 468 -37.71 10.09 20.76
CA VAL A 468 -36.29 9.98 21.13
C VAL A 468 -36.06 8.77 22.05
N GLU A 469 -35.08 7.94 21.70
CA GLU A 469 -34.69 6.74 22.45
C GLU A 469 -33.19 6.74 22.76
N PHE A 470 -32.79 6.11 23.87
CA PHE A 470 -31.40 6.13 24.38
C PHE A 470 -30.77 4.73 24.38
N TYR A 471 -29.49 4.64 24.04
CA TYR A 471 -28.75 3.38 23.88
C TYR A 471 -27.36 3.42 24.53
N VAL A 472 -26.85 2.25 24.95
CA VAL A 472 -25.44 2.00 25.34
C VAL A 472 -24.96 0.67 24.76
N VAL A 473 -23.65 0.51 24.57
CA VAL A 473 -23.02 -0.68 23.99
C VAL A 473 -21.86 -1.18 24.87
N SER A 474 -21.80 -2.49 25.13
CA SER A 474 -20.68 -3.15 25.86
C SER A 474 -19.98 -4.20 24.99
N GLY A 475 -18.67 -4.30 25.09
CA GLY A 475 -17.88 -5.36 24.44
C GLY A 475 -17.89 -6.69 25.21
N LYS A 476 -17.75 -7.83 24.52
CA LYS A 476 -17.70 -9.19 25.08
C LYS A 476 -16.52 -10.01 24.57
N LEU A 477 -15.83 -10.71 25.48
CA LEU A 477 -14.78 -11.68 25.16
C LEU A 477 -14.83 -12.86 26.14
N GLY A 478 -14.94 -14.09 25.62
CA GLY A 478 -14.90 -15.32 26.42
C GLY A 478 -15.88 -15.34 27.59
N GLY A 479 -17.09 -14.82 27.40
CA GLY A 479 -18.13 -14.75 28.44
C GLY A 479 -17.99 -13.58 29.43
N LYS A 480 -16.92 -12.78 29.36
CA LYS A 480 -16.74 -11.55 30.15
C LYS A 480 -17.28 -10.34 29.38
N THR A 481 -18.04 -9.49 30.05
CA THR A 481 -18.61 -8.25 29.50
C THR A 481 -17.84 -7.05 30.04
N GLY A 482 -17.38 -6.17 29.14
CA GLY A 482 -16.71 -4.91 29.47
C GLY A 482 -17.68 -3.81 29.89
N GLU A 483 -17.13 -2.68 30.34
CA GLU A 483 -17.94 -1.53 30.77
C GLU A 483 -18.80 -0.97 29.61
N PRO A 484 -20.04 -0.51 29.88
CA PRO A 484 -20.89 0.13 28.88
C PRO A 484 -20.29 1.44 28.36
N SER A 485 -20.54 1.74 27.09
CA SER A 485 -20.26 3.04 26.48
C SER A 485 -20.98 4.20 27.19
N ASP A 486 -20.62 5.42 26.83
CA ASP A 486 -21.49 6.58 27.10
C ASP A 486 -22.82 6.44 26.34
N ALA A 487 -23.88 7.02 26.89
CA ALA A 487 -25.22 6.93 26.32
C ALA A 487 -25.39 7.85 25.10
N VAL A 488 -26.09 7.35 24.08
CA VAL A 488 -26.44 8.10 22.86
C VAL A 488 -27.94 8.09 22.60
N SER A 489 -28.46 9.09 21.85
CA SER A 489 -29.89 9.19 21.50
C SER A 489 -30.16 9.18 19.99
N GLY A 490 -31.26 8.54 19.56
CA GLY A 490 -31.76 8.50 18.17
C GLY A 490 -33.29 8.65 18.07
N PHE A 491 -33.82 8.92 16.86
CA PHE A 491 -35.27 9.02 16.58
C PHE A 491 -35.61 8.77 15.10
N THR A 492 -36.86 8.45 14.75
CA THR A 492 -37.30 8.15 13.37
C THR A 492 -37.82 9.37 12.58
N ALA A 493 -37.84 9.30 11.24
CA ALA A 493 -38.30 10.33 10.29
C ALA A 493 -39.83 10.63 10.34
N GLN A 494 -40.25 11.74 9.70
CA GLN A 494 -41.66 12.16 9.56
C GLN A 494 -42.15 12.26 8.08
N PRO A 495 -43.46 12.08 7.78
CA PRO A 495 -43.92 11.58 6.46
C PRO A 495 -44.17 12.56 5.27
N LYS A 496 -43.80 13.85 5.28
CA LYS A 496 -44.33 14.85 4.30
C LYS A 496 -43.36 15.55 3.33
N THR A 497 -42.13 15.07 3.12
CA THR A 497 -41.09 15.84 2.38
C THR A 497 -40.71 15.25 1.00
N PRO A 498 -40.40 16.10 -0.02
CA PRO A 498 -39.86 15.65 -1.31
C PRO A 498 -38.55 14.85 -1.18
N PRO A 499 -38.23 13.91 -2.11
CA PRO A 499 -36.98 13.15 -2.08
C PRO A 499 -35.73 14.03 -2.24
N ALA A 500 -34.60 13.56 -1.72
CA ALA A 500 -33.30 14.20 -1.93
C ALA A 500 -32.85 14.13 -3.40
N LYS A 501 -31.87 14.95 -3.79
CA LYS A 501 -31.31 14.95 -5.15
C LYS A 501 -30.53 13.66 -5.45
N PRO A 502 -30.61 13.08 -6.67
CA PRO A 502 -29.74 11.98 -7.06
C PRO A 502 -28.25 12.36 -7.09
N LEU A 503 -27.38 11.48 -6.61
CA LEU A 503 -25.93 11.65 -6.58
C LEU A 503 -25.22 10.64 -7.50
N GLY A 504 -24.00 10.98 -7.93
CA GLY A 504 -23.15 10.05 -8.68
C GLY A 504 -23.60 9.74 -10.10
N LEU A 505 -24.33 10.65 -10.76
CA LEU A 505 -24.71 10.48 -12.17
C LEU A 505 -23.46 10.44 -13.06
N VAL A 506 -23.31 9.37 -13.84
CA VAL A 506 -22.25 9.19 -14.85
C VAL A 506 -22.84 8.78 -16.19
N ALA A 507 -22.12 9.09 -17.28
CA ALA A 507 -22.50 8.74 -18.66
C ALA A 507 -21.34 8.08 -19.40
N SER A 508 -21.60 7.07 -20.23
CA SER A 508 -20.57 6.39 -21.02
C SER A 508 -19.94 7.30 -22.09
N ARG A 509 -18.66 7.10 -22.39
CA ARG A 509 -17.83 7.99 -23.23
C ARG A 509 -17.02 7.19 -24.24
N GLY A 510 -17.47 7.14 -25.50
CA GLY A 510 -16.83 6.42 -26.60
C GLY A 510 -16.86 4.89 -26.45
N SER A 511 -17.62 4.38 -25.48
CA SER A 511 -17.68 2.94 -25.19
C SER A 511 -18.48 2.16 -26.24
N TYR A 512 -19.41 2.86 -26.91
CA TYR A 512 -20.33 2.29 -27.88
C TYR A 512 -20.38 3.15 -29.14
N GLN A 513 -20.72 2.51 -30.25
CA GLN A 513 -20.81 3.16 -31.57
C GLN A 513 -22.02 4.09 -31.69
N ASN A 514 -23.11 3.79 -30.98
CA ASN A 514 -24.43 4.39 -31.23
C ASN A 514 -25.28 4.65 -29.98
N LYS A 515 -24.77 4.45 -28.76
CA LYS A 515 -25.55 4.65 -27.52
C LYS A 515 -24.74 5.26 -26.38
N VAL A 516 -25.44 5.89 -25.43
CA VAL A 516 -24.87 6.38 -24.17
C VAL A 516 -25.62 5.78 -22.99
N GLU A 517 -24.89 5.13 -22.10
CA GLU A 517 -25.42 4.52 -20.88
C GLU A 517 -25.22 5.44 -19.68
N LEU A 518 -26.26 5.61 -18.86
CA LEU A 518 -26.30 6.43 -17.66
C LEU A 518 -26.52 5.58 -16.41
N LYS A 519 -25.83 5.90 -15.31
CA LYS A 519 -26.01 5.27 -13.99
C LYS A 519 -25.92 6.29 -12.86
N TRP A 520 -26.67 6.09 -11.78
CA TRP A 520 -26.65 6.95 -10.59
C TRP A 520 -26.95 6.15 -9.31
N GLN A 521 -26.83 6.81 -8.14
CA GLN A 521 -27.13 6.19 -6.85
C GLN A 521 -28.64 6.21 -6.52
N LYS A 522 -29.11 5.16 -5.83
CA LYS A 522 -30.51 5.05 -5.36
C LYS A 522 -30.86 6.15 -4.34
N VAL A 523 -32.02 6.79 -4.53
CA VAL A 523 -32.56 7.83 -3.63
C VAL A 523 -33.67 7.25 -2.74
N SER A 524 -33.54 7.43 -1.42
CA SER A 524 -34.56 7.00 -0.45
C SER A 524 -35.86 7.79 -0.60
N GLY A 525 -37.01 7.11 -0.57
CA GLY A 525 -38.33 7.71 -0.79
C GLY A 525 -38.67 7.99 -2.26
N ALA A 526 -37.78 7.66 -3.20
CA ALA A 526 -38.06 7.72 -4.63
C ALA A 526 -38.88 6.49 -5.06
N SER A 527 -40.03 6.74 -5.70
CA SER A 527 -40.80 5.72 -6.42
C SER A 527 -40.30 5.54 -7.86
N LYS A 528 -39.67 6.58 -8.43
CA LYS A 528 -39.14 6.63 -9.81
C LYS A 528 -38.19 7.80 -10.03
N TYR A 529 -37.56 7.83 -11.21
CA TYR A 529 -36.67 8.90 -11.67
C TYR A 529 -37.11 9.47 -13.01
N PHE A 530 -36.94 10.77 -13.20
CA PHE A 530 -37.06 11.42 -14.49
C PHE A 530 -35.67 11.75 -15.03
N VAL A 531 -35.41 11.35 -16.28
CA VAL A 531 -34.13 11.54 -16.96
C VAL A 531 -34.26 12.66 -17.98
N PHE A 532 -33.35 13.62 -17.92
CA PHE A 532 -33.34 14.79 -18.78
C PHE A 532 -32.08 14.83 -19.62
N ARG A 533 -32.21 15.33 -20.85
CA ARG A 533 -31.12 15.60 -21.78
C ARG A 533 -31.13 17.07 -22.18
N TYR A 534 -29.94 17.68 -22.25
CA TYR A 534 -29.80 19.04 -22.74
C TYR A 534 -29.89 19.05 -24.27
N VAL A 535 -30.86 19.78 -24.81
CA VAL A 535 -31.10 19.94 -26.24
C VAL A 535 -30.80 21.39 -26.63
N LYS A 536 -29.88 21.58 -27.57
CA LYS A 536 -29.54 22.90 -28.10
C LYS A 536 -30.68 23.37 -29.03
N SER A 537 -31.22 24.57 -28.80
CA SER A 537 -32.33 25.11 -29.59
C SER A 537 -32.00 26.51 -30.15
N GLY A 538 -32.21 26.67 -31.46
CA GLY A 538 -32.17 27.96 -32.14
C GLY A 538 -30.78 28.49 -32.55
N TRP A 539 -30.79 29.40 -33.53
CA TRP A 539 -29.61 29.99 -34.20
C TRP A 539 -28.80 30.94 -33.28
N ILE A 540 -29.37 31.35 -32.13
CA ILE A 540 -28.82 32.33 -31.19
C ILE A 540 -28.18 31.73 -29.92
N GLY A 541 -27.92 30.41 -29.89
CA GLY A 541 -27.04 29.81 -28.88
C GLY A 541 -27.69 29.50 -27.52
N GLY A 542 -29.01 29.30 -27.46
CA GLY A 542 -29.70 28.76 -26.28
C GLY A 542 -29.86 27.24 -26.32
N GLY A 543 -30.17 26.62 -25.18
CA GLY A 543 -30.57 25.22 -25.09
C GLY A 543 -31.36 24.95 -23.81
N ALA A 544 -32.18 23.91 -23.83
CA ALA A 544 -33.12 23.56 -22.77
C ALA A 544 -32.93 22.11 -22.30
N TRP A 545 -33.30 21.83 -21.05
CA TRP A 545 -33.36 20.47 -20.53
C TRP A 545 -34.71 19.85 -20.87
N GLU A 546 -34.71 18.79 -21.67
CA GLU A 546 -35.92 18.05 -22.04
C GLU A 546 -35.97 16.71 -21.31
N LYS A 547 -37.13 16.35 -20.75
CA LYS A 547 -37.33 15.01 -20.17
C LYS A 547 -37.37 14.00 -21.31
N ILE A 548 -36.41 13.08 -21.33
CA ILE A 548 -36.31 12.04 -22.36
C ILE A 548 -36.84 10.68 -21.89
N SER A 549 -36.93 10.46 -20.57
CA SER A 549 -37.43 9.20 -20.03
C SER A 549 -37.88 9.29 -18.57
N GLU A 550 -38.53 8.22 -18.11
CA GLU A 550 -38.92 7.92 -16.75
C GLU A 550 -38.61 6.45 -16.46
N THR A 551 -37.94 6.18 -15.34
CA THR A 551 -37.51 4.81 -15.01
C THR A 551 -37.65 4.54 -13.51
N GLY A 552 -37.98 3.30 -13.16
CA GLY A 552 -37.91 2.81 -11.78
C GLY A 552 -36.52 2.30 -11.38
N ALA A 553 -35.61 2.12 -12.36
CA ALA A 553 -34.25 1.64 -12.17
C ALA A 553 -33.25 2.80 -12.04
N GLU A 554 -32.09 2.54 -11.44
CA GLU A 554 -31.01 3.51 -11.26
C GLU A 554 -30.06 3.62 -12.48
N GLU A 555 -30.54 3.22 -13.66
CA GLU A 555 -29.83 3.30 -14.93
C GLU A 555 -30.78 3.62 -16.10
N PHE A 556 -30.20 4.15 -17.18
CA PHE A 556 -30.90 4.45 -18.43
C PHE A 556 -29.96 4.36 -19.63
N ILE A 557 -30.45 3.89 -20.78
CA ILE A 557 -29.70 3.85 -22.03
C ILE A 557 -30.34 4.83 -23.02
N ASP A 558 -29.57 5.83 -23.46
CA ASP A 558 -29.95 6.72 -24.54
C ASP A 558 -29.41 6.18 -25.88
N GLU A 559 -30.29 5.60 -26.68
CA GLU A 559 -29.98 5.12 -28.04
C GLU A 559 -30.37 6.16 -29.11
N ASN A 560 -31.04 7.25 -28.73
CA ASN A 560 -31.64 8.22 -29.64
C ASN A 560 -30.89 9.56 -29.59
N LEU A 561 -29.57 9.53 -29.73
CA LEU A 561 -28.75 10.74 -29.62
C LEU A 561 -28.90 11.65 -30.86
N PRO A 562 -29.22 12.95 -30.70
CA PRO A 562 -29.31 13.90 -31.80
C PRO A 562 -27.93 14.33 -32.32
N ALA A 563 -26.87 14.08 -31.56
CA ALA A 563 -25.47 14.38 -31.87
C ALA A 563 -24.56 13.31 -31.27
N ARG A 564 -23.27 13.28 -31.65
CA ARG A 564 -22.31 12.28 -31.11
C ARG A 564 -22.03 12.43 -29.60
N PHE A 565 -22.57 13.45 -28.94
CA PHE A 565 -22.45 13.68 -27.51
C PHE A 565 -23.72 14.34 -26.94
N ALA A 566 -23.92 14.23 -25.62
CA ALA A 566 -25.02 14.87 -24.92
C ALA A 566 -24.70 15.11 -23.43
N TYR A 567 -25.48 16.01 -22.82
CA TYR A 567 -25.47 16.26 -21.37
C TYR A 567 -26.76 15.75 -20.74
N TYR A 568 -26.66 15.18 -19.54
CA TYR A 568 -27.76 14.51 -18.85
C TYR A 568 -27.90 14.98 -17.41
N SER A 569 -29.13 15.02 -16.89
CA SER A 569 -29.43 15.26 -15.47
C SER A 569 -30.63 14.41 -15.05
N VAL A 570 -30.71 14.04 -13.77
CA VAL A 570 -31.76 13.15 -13.24
C VAL A 570 -32.38 13.75 -11.97
N THR A 571 -33.68 13.57 -11.77
CA THR A 571 -34.36 13.89 -10.49
C THR A 571 -35.18 12.70 -9.99
N ALA A 572 -35.29 12.57 -8.66
CA ALA A 572 -36.08 11.56 -7.98
C ALA A 572 -37.49 12.07 -7.66
N VAL A 573 -38.48 11.17 -7.72
CA VAL A 573 -39.90 11.49 -7.51
C VAL A 573 -40.47 10.52 -6.48
N ASN A 574 -41.23 11.02 -5.49
CA ASN A 574 -41.88 10.15 -4.50
C ASN A 574 -43.21 9.56 -5.01
N SER A 575 -43.85 8.72 -4.19
CA SER A 575 -45.15 8.11 -4.50
C SER A 575 -46.30 9.12 -4.65
N GLU A 576 -46.19 10.31 -4.07
CA GLU A 576 -47.16 11.41 -4.23
C GLU A 576 -46.91 12.27 -5.48
N GLY A 577 -45.89 11.94 -6.27
CA GLY A 577 -45.55 12.69 -7.49
C GLY A 577 -44.73 13.96 -7.27
N LYS A 578 -44.21 14.20 -6.05
CA LYS A 578 -43.33 15.34 -5.77
C LYS A 578 -41.89 15.03 -6.15
N ASN A 579 -41.33 15.88 -7.00
CA ASN A 579 -39.95 15.83 -7.50
C ASN A 579 -38.98 16.55 -6.55
N GLY A 580 -37.85 15.91 -6.30
CA GLY A 580 -36.70 16.49 -5.60
C GLY A 580 -35.85 17.39 -6.52
N PRO A 581 -34.75 17.96 -6.01
CA PRO A 581 -33.82 18.74 -6.82
C PRO A 581 -33.10 17.86 -7.87
N PHE A 582 -32.68 18.47 -8.97
CA PHE A 582 -31.89 17.82 -10.03
C PHE A 582 -30.49 17.42 -9.56
N SER A 583 -29.95 16.36 -10.15
CA SER A 583 -28.54 15.98 -10.02
C SER A 583 -27.63 17.00 -10.72
N SER A 584 -26.34 16.96 -10.37
CA SER A 584 -25.30 17.52 -11.25
C SER A 584 -25.37 16.87 -12.64
N PHE A 585 -24.97 17.59 -13.68
CA PHE A 585 -25.02 17.06 -15.03
C PHE A 585 -23.87 16.10 -15.34
N ALA A 586 -24.10 15.13 -16.22
CA ALA A 586 -23.09 14.22 -16.76
C ALA A 586 -22.97 14.37 -18.28
N TYR A 587 -21.77 14.13 -18.83
CA TYR A 587 -21.45 14.26 -20.26
C TYR A 587 -21.01 12.92 -20.86
N GLY A 588 -21.64 12.49 -21.97
CA GLY A 588 -21.36 11.23 -22.68
C GLY A 588 -21.30 11.37 -24.21
N TYR A 589 -20.64 10.42 -24.90
CA TYR A 589 -20.45 10.44 -26.38
C TYR A 589 -20.24 9.03 -26.99
N THR A 590 -20.34 8.88 -28.33
CA THR A 590 -20.16 7.61 -29.10
C THR A 590 -18.87 7.56 -29.94
N ASP A 591 -18.36 6.36 -30.30
CA ASP A 591 -17.14 6.17 -31.13
C ASP A 591 -17.36 5.22 -32.36
N PRO A 592 -17.22 5.72 -33.60
CA PRO A 592 -17.49 4.95 -34.82
C PRO A 592 -16.37 4.03 -35.34
N ASN A 593 -15.16 4.00 -34.75
CA ASN A 593 -13.97 3.37 -35.37
C ASN A 593 -13.52 2.02 -34.77
N LYS A 594 -14.41 1.16 -34.25
CA LYS A 594 -14.01 -0.13 -33.64
C LYS A 594 -13.98 -1.34 -34.64
N GLN A 595 -12.80 -2.05 -34.70
CA GLN A 595 -12.42 -3.44 -35.20
C GLN A 595 -11.54 -3.54 -36.51
N ARG A 596 -10.55 -4.45 -36.80
CA ARG A 596 -10.26 -5.88 -36.42
C ARG A 596 -8.77 -6.38 -36.58
N GLY A 597 -8.20 -7.27 -35.72
CA GLY A 597 -7.36 -8.43 -36.19
C GLY A 597 -5.99 -8.83 -35.57
N VAL A 598 -5.55 -8.41 -34.37
CA VAL A 598 -4.18 -8.69 -33.87
C VAL A 598 -4.08 -9.94 -32.97
N LYS A 599 -2.94 -10.64 -33.00
CA LYS A 599 -2.58 -11.75 -32.09
C LYS A 599 -2.07 -11.16 -30.76
N VAL A 600 -2.60 -11.65 -29.65
CA VAL A 600 -2.50 -11.02 -28.32
C VAL A 600 -1.57 -11.79 -27.37
N THR A 601 -0.87 -11.08 -26.48
CA THR A 601 0.15 -11.66 -25.58
C THR A 601 -0.48 -12.30 -24.34
N SER A 602 0.21 -13.22 -23.65
CA SER A 602 -0.36 -13.80 -22.43
C SER A 602 -0.50 -12.74 -21.33
N PRO A 603 -1.51 -12.84 -20.45
CA PRO A 603 -1.63 -12.00 -19.26
C PRO A 603 -0.39 -12.13 -18.38
N GLU A 604 0.14 -10.99 -17.95
CA GLU A 604 1.29 -10.93 -17.04
C GLU A 604 0.82 -10.62 -15.61
N ASN A 605 1.70 -10.89 -14.65
CA ASN A 605 1.48 -10.60 -13.23
C ASN A 605 0.18 -11.19 -12.68
N LEU A 606 -0.18 -12.41 -13.13
CA LEU A 606 -1.25 -13.18 -12.50
C LEU A 606 -0.93 -13.36 -11.01
N LYS A 607 -1.89 -12.99 -10.17
CA LYS A 607 -1.85 -13.06 -8.71
C LYS A 607 -3.10 -13.77 -8.22
N GLY A 608 -2.94 -14.58 -7.17
CA GLY A 608 -4.03 -15.30 -6.53
C GLY A 608 -4.15 -14.95 -5.05
N VAL A 609 -5.37 -14.64 -4.59
CA VAL A 609 -5.70 -14.46 -3.18
C VAL A 609 -6.73 -15.51 -2.78
N ILE A 610 -6.39 -16.36 -1.81
CA ILE A 610 -7.23 -17.48 -1.39
C ILE A 610 -8.20 -17.05 -0.29
N ASP A 611 -9.49 -17.32 -0.50
CA ASP A 611 -10.51 -17.34 0.55
C ASP A 611 -10.74 -18.80 0.99
N ILE A 612 -10.09 -19.17 2.10
CA ILE A 612 -10.14 -20.51 2.67
C ILE A 612 -11.58 -20.89 3.08
N LYS A 613 -12.38 -19.93 3.58
CA LYS A 613 -13.74 -20.19 4.08
C LYS A 613 -14.70 -20.45 2.93
N ALA A 614 -14.56 -19.68 1.85
CA ALA A 614 -15.39 -19.85 0.65
C ALA A 614 -14.89 -20.96 -0.29
N ALA A 615 -13.73 -21.55 0.01
CA ALA A 615 -13.00 -22.48 -0.84
C ALA A 615 -12.74 -21.95 -2.26
N LYS A 616 -12.31 -20.68 -2.34
CA LYS A 616 -12.14 -19.95 -3.61
C LYS A 616 -10.80 -19.25 -3.68
N ILE A 617 -10.36 -18.96 -4.90
CA ILE A 617 -9.24 -18.10 -5.21
C ILE A 617 -9.72 -16.93 -6.07
N SER A 618 -9.41 -15.72 -5.64
CA SER A 618 -9.57 -14.50 -6.44
C SER A 618 -8.28 -14.27 -7.22
N LEU A 619 -8.38 -14.40 -8.53
CA LEU A 619 -7.31 -14.17 -9.48
C LEU A 619 -7.38 -12.73 -9.98
N THR A 620 -6.23 -12.08 -10.11
CA THR A 620 -6.08 -10.77 -10.74
C THR A 620 -4.84 -10.77 -11.62
N TRP A 621 -4.88 -10.09 -12.75
CA TRP A 621 -3.75 -9.99 -13.67
C TRP A 621 -3.69 -8.60 -14.28
N ASP A 622 -2.59 -8.28 -14.95
CA ASP A 622 -2.49 -7.03 -15.69
C ASP A 622 -3.28 -7.14 -16.99
N LYS A 623 -3.96 -6.06 -17.37
CA LYS A 623 -4.70 -6.04 -18.63
C LYS A 623 -3.74 -6.16 -19.80
N THR A 624 -3.92 -7.21 -20.58
CA THR A 624 -3.24 -7.40 -21.84
C THR A 624 -3.76 -6.40 -22.87
N LYS A 625 -2.83 -5.70 -23.53
CA LYS A 625 -3.12 -4.81 -24.66
C LYS A 625 -3.83 -5.60 -25.77
N GLU A 626 -4.90 -5.03 -26.34
CA GLU A 626 -5.74 -5.66 -27.39
C GLU A 626 -6.62 -6.84 -26.96
N ALA A 627 -6.50 -7.30 -25.71
CA ALA A 627 -7.40 -8.31 -25.17
C ALA A 627 -8.76 -7.69 -24.83
N SER A 628 -9.81 -8.33 -25.31
CA SER A 628 -11.19 -7.99 -24.99
C SER A 628 -11.87 -9.03 -24.11
N GLU A 629 -11.30 -10.21 -24.02
CA GLU A 629 -11.77 -11.32 -23.20
C GLU A 629 -10.59 -12.05 -22.54
N TYR A 630 -10.80 -12.65 -21.37
CA TYR A 630 -9.81 -13.51 -20.71
C TYR A 630 -10.44 -14.85 -20.35
N TYR A 631 -9.70 -15.94 -20.57
CA TYR A 631 -10.09 -17.29 -20.21
C TYR A 631 -9.24 -17.81 -19.07
N VAL A 632 -9.91 -18.37 -18.07
CA VAL A 632 -9.26 -18.87 -16.86
C VAL A 632 -9.20 -20.39 -16.91
N PHE A 633 -8.02 -20.92 -16.62
CA PHE A 633 -7.73 -22.34 -16.64
C PHE A 633 -7.20 -22.81 -15.30
N ARG A 634 -7.37 -24.11 -15.04
CA ARG A 634 -6.82 -24.79 -13.85
C ARG A 634 -6.30 -26.17 -14.20
N LYS A 635 -5.24 -26.61 -13.55
CA LYS A 635 -4.78 -28.01 -13.52
C LYS A 635 -4.32 -28.41 -12.13
N LYS A 636 -4.28 -29.72 -11.82
CA LYS A 636 -3.54 -30.18 -10.63
C LYS A 636 -2.04 -30.11 -10.90
N ARG A 637 -1.25 -29.83 -9.88
CA ARG A 637 0.23 -29.89 -9.98
C ARG A 637 0.66 -31.24 -10.58
N GLY A 638 1.54 -31.21 -11.57
CA GLY A 638 2.03 -32.40 -12.27
C GLY A 638 1.16 -32.91 -13.43
N GLU A 639 -0.05 -32.38 -13.62
CA GLU A 639 -0.85 -32.68 -14.81
C GLU A 639 -0.38 -31.84 -16.01
N SER A 640 -0.46 -32.40 -17.21
CA SER A 640 -0.12 -31.70 -18.46
C SER A 640 -1.31 -30.94 -19.08
N LYS A 641 -2.54 -31.31 -18.73
CA LYS A 641 -3.77 -30.77 -19.34
C LYS A 641 -4.43 -29.68 -18.49
N TRP A 642 -4.65 -28.52 -19.09
CA TRP A 642 -5.43 -27.43 -18.51
C TRP A 642 -6.94 -27.66 -18.68
N THR A 643 -7.71 -27.40 -17.62
CA THR A 643 -9.18 -27.40 -17.63
C THR A 643 -9.69 -25.96 -17.70
N PHE A 644 -10.51 -25.65 -18.68
CA PHE A 644 -11.18 -24.34 -18.79
C PHE A 644 -12.23 -24.17 -17.68
N LEU A 645 -12.18 -23.04 -16.98
CA LEU A 645 -13.09 -22.71 -15.87
C LEU A 645 -14.17 -21.69 -16.25
N GLY A 646 -13.86 -20.78 -17.17
CA GLY A 646 -14.79 -19.72 -17.57
C GLY A 646 -14.09 -18.48 -18.13
N SER A 647 -14.93 -17.55 -18.60
CA SER A 647 -14.49 -16.25 -19.12
C SER A 647 -14.67 -15.15 -18.07
N ALA A 648 -13.68 -14.26 -17.96
CA ALA A 648 -13.77 -13.02 -17.18
C ALA A 648 -14.31 -11.84 -18.01
N GLY A 649 -14.61 -12.02 -19.30
CA GLY A 649 -14.87 -10.92 -20.22
C GLY A 649 -13.68 -9.97 -20.26
N ASN A 650 -13.93 -8.66 -20.31
CA ASN A 650 -12.87 -7.64 -20.32
C ASN A 650 -12.32 -7.26 -18.93
N LYS A 651 -12.75 -7.98 -17.88
CA LYS A 651 -12.26 -7.80 -16.52
C LYS A 651 -10.91 -8.48 -16.38
N ASN A 652 -10.08 -7.94 -15.51
CA ASN A 652 -8.77 -8.49 -15.19
C ASN A 652 -8.77 -9.17 -13.81
N ASP A 653 -9.93 -9.69 -13.43
CA ASP A 653 -10.17 -10.42 -12.20
C ASP A 653 -11.12 -11.58 -12.44
N TYR A 654 -10.95 -12.67 -11.69
CA TYR A 654 -11.85 -13.84 -11.72
C TYR A 654 -11.81 -14.60 -10.42
N VAL A 655 -12.97 -15.06 -9.93
CA VAL A 655 -13.04 -15.89 -8.74
C VAL A 655 -13.30 -17.35 -9.13
N ALA A 656 -12.34 -18.22 -8.85
CA ALA A 656 -12.42 -19.64 -9.15
C ALA A 656 -12.58 -20.48 -7.87
N ALA A 657 -13.22 -21.65 -7.98
CA ALA A 657 -13.29 -22.62 -6.89
C ALA A 657 -12.00 -23.43 -6.77
N ILE A 658 -11.63 -23.78 -5.54
CA ILE A 658 -10.58 -24.74 -5.18
C ILE A 658 -11.32 -26.04 -4.80
N PRO A 659 -11.38 -27.05 -5.68
CA PRO A 659 -12.36 -28.12 -5.57
C PRO A 659 -12.01 -29.16 -4.51
N GLU A 660 -10.73 -29.31 -4.18
CA GLU A 660 -10.23 -30.35 -3.27
C GLU A 660 -9.26 -29.73 -2.26
N LYS A 661 -9.37 -30.15 -1.00
CA LYS A 661 -8.40 -29.83 0.04
C LYS A 661 -7.16 -30.70 -0.12
N GLU A 662 -6.04 -30.25 0.45
CA GLU A 662 -4.74 -30.95 0.43
C GLU A 662 -4.17 -31.22 -0.97
N THR A 663 -4.71 -30.56 -2.00
CA THR A 663 -4.27 -30.66 -3.40
C THR A 663 -3.83 -29.29 -3.89
N LEU A 664 -2.62 -29.19 -4.43
CA LEU A 664 -2.12 -27.97 -5.04
C LEU A 664 -2.63 -27.84 -6.48
N PHE A 665 -3.42 -26.80 -6.73
CA PHE A 665 -3.90 -26.44 -8.07
C PHE A 665 -3.09 -25.28 -8.62
N LEU A 666 -2.82 -25.32 -9.93
CA LEU A 666 -2.26 -24.22 -10.68
C LEU A 666 -3.37 -23.56 -11.49
N TYR A 667 -3.40 -22.23 -11.49
CA TYR A 667 -4.33 -21.41 -12.23
C TYR A 667 -3.56 -20.54 -13.21
N SER A 668 -4.06 -20.46 -14.43
CA SER A 668 -3.48 -19.68 -15.53
C SER A 668 -4.59 -18.91 -16.23
N VAL A 669 -4.23 -17.82 -16.90
CA VAL A 669 -5.16 -17.02 -17.69
C VAL A 669 -4.59 -16.87 -19.10
N THR A 670 -5.45 -16.97 -20.11
CA THR A 670 -5.14 -16.53 -21.47
C THR A 670 -5.91 -15.25 -21.78
N SER A 671 -5.38 -14.45 -22.69
CA SER A 671 -6.04 -13.27 -23.20
C SER A 671 -6.56 -13.57 -24.60
N LYS A 672 -7.68 -12.94 -24.96
CA LYS A 672 -8.34 -13.14 -26.24
C LYS A 672 -8.83 -11.82 -26.79
N THR A 673 -8.65 -11.62 -28.10
CA THR A 673 -9.18 -10.45 -28.79
C THR A 673 -10.62 -10.70 -29.23
N ASP A 674 -11.37 -9.63 -29.54
CA ASP A 674 -12.79 -9.68 -29.96
C ASP A 674 -13.03 -10.50 -31.24
N LEU A 675 -11.94 -11.01 -31.83
CA LEU A 675 -11.78 -11.32 -33.23
C LEU A 675 -11.05 -12.66 -33.44
N GLY A 676 -10.77 -13.38 -32.35
CA GLY A 676 -10.39 -14.79 -32.36
C GLY A 676 -8.92 -15.09 -32.06
N GLY A 677 -8.06 -14.09 -31.85
CA GLY A 677 -6.68 -14.32 -31.42
C GLY A 677 -6.62 -14.61 -29.92
N GLU A 678 -6.13 -15.78 -29.52
CA GLU A 678 -5.91 -16.17 -28.12
C GLU A 678 -4.40 -16.29 -27.85
N SER A 679 -3.98 -15.87 -26.66
CA SER A 679 -2.60 -16.00 -26.20
C SER A 679 -2.29 -17.41 -25.69
N GLU A 680 -1.01 -17.66 -25.42
CA GLU A 680 -0.59 -18.76 -24.55
C GLU A 680 -1.07 -18.54 -23.10
N ASN A 681 -0.93 -19.58 -22.28
CA ASN A 681 -1.16 -19.50 -20.83
C ASN A 681 -0.16 -18.54 -20.15
N SER A 682 -0.64 -17.74 -19.21
CA SER A 682 0.21 -16.95 -18.31
C SER A 682 1.11 -17.85 -17.45
N LEU A 683 2.13 -17.26 -16.82
CA LEU A 683 2.79 -17.92 -15.70
C LEU A 683 1.74 -18.24 -14.61
N PRO A 684 1.67 -19.48 -14.11
CA PRO A 684 0.59 -19.88 -13.25
C PRO A 684 0.79 -19.42 -11.81
N VAL A 685 -0.32 -19.18 -11.11
CA VAL A 685 -0.34 -19.05 -9.66
C VAL A 685 -0.91 -20.30 -9.03
N SER A 686 -0.43 -20.65 -7.85
CA SER A 686 -0.92 -21.82 -7.14
C SER A 686 -1.96 -21.49 -6.08
N ALA A 687 -2.82 -22.45 -5.80
CA ALA A 687 -3.74 -22.42 -4.68
C ALA A 687 -3.84 -23.78 -4.02
N VAL A 688 -3.87 -23.79 -2.70
CA VAL A 688 -4.19 -24.96 -1.90
C VAL A 688 -4.95 -24.53 -0.65
N ILE A 689 -5.93 -25.35 -0.28
CA ILE A 689 -6.56 -25.27 1.04
C ILE A 689 -6.03 -26.47 1.81
N SER A 690 -5.18 -26.19 2.79
CA SER A 690 -4.61 -27.21 3.65
C SER A 690 -5.05 -26.97 5.09
N THR A 691 -5.44 -28.04 5.78
CA THR A 691 -5.67 -28.04 7.22
C THR A 691 -4.50 -28.77 7.87
N ALA A 692 -3.90 -28.17 8.90
CA ALA A 692 -2.78 -28.82 9.55
C ALA A 692 -3.24 -30.14 10.18
N VAL A 693 -2.52 -31.22 9.92
CA VAL A 693 -2.79 -32.51 10.54
C VAL A 693 -2.75 -32.35 12.06
N THR A 694 -3.85 -32.66 12.74
CA THR A 694 -3.94 -32.53 14.20
C THR A 694 -2.92 -33.44 14.88
N ALA A 695 -2.14 -32.87 15.81
CA ALA A 695 -1.19 -33.62 16.59
C ALA A 695 -1.91 -34.64 17.49
N PRO A 696 -1.39 -35.87 17.64
CA PRO A 696 -1.94 -36.84 18.58
C PRO A 696 -1.99 -36.26 19.98
N LYS A 697 -3.12 -36.43 20.69
CA LYS A 697 -3.24 -35.98 22.08
C LYS A 697 -2.21 -36.68 22.94
N LYS A 698 -1.27 -35.92 23.52
CA LYS A 698 -0.36 -36.43 24.54
C LYS A 698 -0.87 -36.02 25.91
N ARG A 699 -1.02 -37.01 26.80
CA ARG A 699 -1.28 -36.75 28.21
C ARG A 699 0.08 -36.52 28.86
N THR A 700 0.25 -35.33 29.44
CA THR A 700 1.46 -35.01 30.19
C THR A 700 1.38 -35.73 31.54
N PHE A 701 2.31 -36.64 31.78
CA PHE A 701 2.57 -37.20 33.11
C PHE A 701 4.00 -36.78 33.45
N GLY A 702 4.18 -36.05 34.54
CA GLY A 702 5.39 -35.26 34.87
C GLY A 702 6.70 -36.01 35.14
N GLY A 703 6.92 -37.16 34.50
CA GLY A 703 8.10 -38.00 34.73
C GLY A 703 9.32 -37.65 33.88
N ASP A 704 9.14 -37.34 32.58
CA ASP A 704 10.25 -37.25 31.61
C ASP A 704 10.33 -35.88 30.93
N SER A 705 10.08 -34.80 31.68
CA SER A 705 10.19 -33.43 31.14
C SER A 705 11.65 -33.05 30.88
N THR A 706 11.92 -32.49 29.70
CA THR A 706 13.19 -31.79 29.41
C THR A 706 13.54 -30.67 30.41
N LEU A 707 12.59 -30.22 31.25
CA LEU A 707 12.84 -29.29 32.36
C LEU A 707 13.90 -29.79 33.34
N GLU A 708 14.01 -31.10 33.56
CA GLU A 708 15.05 -31.70 34.42
C GLU A 708 16.47 -31.31 33.97
N LYS A 709 16.67 -31.12 32.66
CA LYS A 709 17.95 -30.69 32.11
C LYS A 709 18.28 -29.23 32.40
N PHE A 710 17.27 -28.42 32.67
CA PHE A 710 17.46 -27.04 33.12
C PHE A 710 17.68 -26.95 34.64
N LYS A 711 17.27 -27.95 35.41
CA LYS A 711 17.37 -27.90 36.87
C LYS A 711 18.80 -27.87 37.37
N GLY A 712 18.97 -27.15 38.46
CA GLY A 712 20.21 -27.08 39.23
C GLY A 712 20.76 -25.66 39.31
N PRO A 713 21.81 -25.50 40.13
CA PRO A 713 22.63 -24.31 40.10
C PRO A 713 23.49 -24.32 38.84
N TRP A 714 23.54 -23.18 38.18
CA TRP A 714 24.40 -22.92 37.05
C TRP A 714 25.22 -21.67 37.34
N THR A 715 26.49 -21.70 36.97
CA THR A 715 27.40 -20.58 37.22
C THR A 715 27.98 -20.02 35.95
N ALA A 716 28.14 -18.70 35.91
CA ALA A 716 28.86 -18.01 34.86
C ALA A 716 29.75 -16.93 35.49
N MET A 717 30.81 -16.54 34.80
CA MET A 717 31.56 -15.33 35.14
C MET A 717 30.95 -14.16 34.37
N ALA A 718 30.47 -13.13 35.07
CA ALA A 718 29.88 -11.95 34.48
C ALA A 718 30.58 -10.67 34.97
N TRP A 719 30.77 -9.73 34.06
CA TRP A 719 31.30 -8.40 34.39
C TRP A 719 30.15 -7.45 34.71
N ASP A 720 30.19 -6.80 35.87
CA ASP A 720 29.07 -5.97 36.38
C ASP A 720 29.10 -4.51 35.91
N GLY A 721 30.10 -4.12 35.11
CA GLY A 721 30.28 -2.77 34.60
C GLY A 721 31.11 -1.84 35.50
N ASN A 722 31.28 -2.16 36.78
CA ASN A 722 31.80 -1.22 37.79
C ASN A 722 32.88 -1.82 38.70
N ASN A 723 32.75 -3.07 39.15
CA ASN A 723 33.60 -3.67 40.18
C ASN A 723 34.41 -4.89 39.68
N GLY A 724 34.29 -5.27 38.41
CA GLY A 724 35.10 -6.34 37.82
C GLY A 724 34.30 -7.60 37.47
N VAL A 725 35.00 -8.68 37.13
CA VAL A 725 34.38 -9.97 36.78
C VAL A 725 34.04 -10.71 38.08
N SER A 726 32.79 -11.13 38.23
CA SER A 726 32.28 -11.85 39.40
C SER A 726 31.49 -13.08 38.97
N GLN A 727 31.42 -14.09 39.83
CA GLN A 727 30.61 -15.27 39.59
C GLN A 727 29.13 -14.92 39.82
N VAL A 728 28.28 -15.28 38.87
CA VAL A 728 26.83 -15.18 38.96
C VAL A 728 26.20 -16.57 38.98
N LEU A 729 25.10 -16.71 39.72
CA LEU A 729 24.39 -17.95 39.94
C LEU A 729 22.99 -17.88 39.31
N LEU A 730 22.63 -18.89 38.53
CA LEU A 730 21.29 -19.11 38.02
C LEU A 730 20.77 -20.43 38.59
N GLU A 731 19.64 -20.40 39.30
CA GLU A 731 19.01 -21.60 39.83
C GLU A 731 17.65 -21.77 39.15
N ILE A 732 17.42 -22.94 38.57
CA ILE A 732 16.11 -23.33 38.03
C ILE A 732 15.60 -24.48 38.88
N GLU A 733 14.47 -24.26 39.54
CA GLU A 733 13.86 -25.22 40.46
C GLU A 733 12.44 -25.56 40.01
N SER A 734 12.04 -26.81 40.18
CA SER A 734 10.67 -27.27 39.95
C SER A 734 10.40 -28.55 40.76
N GLU A 735 9.26 -28.58 41.44
CA GLU A 735 8.82 -29.71 42.29
C GLU A 735 7.94 -30.71 41.51
N ASP A 736 7.20 -30.22 40.52
CA ASP A 736 6.17 -30.97 39.77
C ASP A 736 6.57 -31.21 38.30
N ASN A 737 7.79 -30.81 37.90
CA ASN A 737 8.31 -30.86 36.53
C ASN A 737 7.51 -30.07 35.49
N VAL A 738 6.63 -29.19 35.96
CA VAL A 738 5.73 -28.38 35.13
C VAL A 738 5.85 -26.92 35.51
N THR A 739 5.78 -26.60 36.79
CA THR A 739 5.93 -25.26 37.35
C THR A 739 7.37 -25.07 37.78
N TYR A 740 8.03 -24.06 37.23
CA TYR A 740 9.42 -23.74 37.57
C TYR A 740 9.57 -22.31 38.09
N ALA A 741 10.56 -22.12 38.94
CA ALA A 741 11.04 -20.82 39.34
C ALA A 741 12.47 -20.62 38.82
N VAL A 742 12.74 -19.43 38.28
CA VAL A 742 14.10 -19.01 37.93
C VAL A 742 14.57 -18.02 38.99
N LYS A 743 15.70 -18.31 39.62
CA LYS A 743 16.40 -17.41 40.54
C LYS A 743 17.71 -16.98 39.92
N PHE A 744 18.02 -15.69 40.04
CA PHE A 744 19.30 -15.13 39.65
C PHE A 744 19.95 -14.54 40.90
N ASN A 745 21.17 -14.98 41.22
CA ASN A 745 21.87 -14.68 42.47
C ASN A 745 20.96 -14.87 43.71
N LYS A 746 20.30 -16.03 43.81
CA LYS A 746 19.35 -16.42 44.88
C LYS A 746 18.04 -15.62 44.93
N LYS A 747 17.86 -14.60 44.08
CA LYS A 747 16.61 -13.82 43.99
C LYS A 747 15.71 -14.43 42.92
N LYS A 748 14.50 -14.83 43.30
CA LYS A 748 13.47 -15.27 42.35
C LYS A 748 13.12 -14.13 41.39
N ILE A 749 13.37 -14.34 40.10
CA ILE A 749 13.11 -13.36 39.03
C ILE A 749 11.91 -13.78 38.16
N PHE A 750 11.57 -15.06 38.15
CA PHE A 750 10.44 -15.56 37.38
C PHE A 750 9.83 -16.84 37.98
N GLU A 751 8.56 -17.03 37.71
CA GLU A 751 7.83 -18.28 37.93
C GLU A 751 6.87 -18.49 36.77
N GLY A 752 6.82 -19.72 36.27
CA GLY A 752 5.93 -20.04 35.16
C GLY A 752 5.78 -21.53 34.95
N LYS A 753 4.98 -21.86 33.95
CA LYS A 753 4.81 -23.24 33.49
C LYS A 753 5.73 -23.49 32.31
N TYR A 754 6.46 -24.59 32.38
CA TYR A 754 7.35 -25.06 31.34
C TYR A 754 6.53 -25.57 30.16
N VAL A 755 7.02 -25.28 28.96
CA VAL A 755 6.49 -25.83 27.72
C VAL A 755 7.16 -27.18 27.52
N GLU A 756 6.40 -28.25 27.58
CA GLU A 756 6.94 -29.61 27.52
C GLU A 756 7.74 -29.83 26.22
N GLU A 757 8.88 -30.53 26.32
CA GLU A 757 9.85 -30.76 25.24
C GLU A 757 10.52 -29.52 24.63
N SER A 758 10.32 -28.33 25.20
CA SER A 758 10.98 -27.10 24.76
C SER A 758 12.43 -27.06 25.24
N PRO A 759 13.47 -27.15 24.39
CA PRO A 759 14.87 -26.99 24.82
C PRO A 759 15.23 -25.54 25.18
N ILE A 760 14.22 -24.67 25.31
CA ILE A 760 14.33 -23.26 25.65
C ILE A 760 13.30 -22.88 26.72
N ILE A 761 13.69 -21.97 27.60
CA ILE A 761 12.80 -21.22 28.48
C ILE A 761 12.84 -19.76 28.02
N ASP A 762 11.73 -19.26 27.49
CA ASP A 762 11.60 -17.86 27.04
C ASP A 762 10.41 -17.19 27.74
N LYS A 763 10.67 -16.04 28.37
CA LYS A 763 9.64 -15.18 28.91
C LYS A 763 9.51 -13.88 28.13
N ASP A 764 8.64 -13.89 27.11
CA ASP A 764 8.19 -12.72 26.34
C ASP A 764 9.32 -11.73 26.02
N GLY A 765 10.51 -12.25 25.68
CA GLY A 765 11.67 -11.43 25.35
C GLY A 765 12.36 -10.72 26.53
N LYS A 766 12.00 -11.00 27.79
CA LYS A 766 12.72 -10.54 28.99
C LYS A 766 14.01 -11.30 29.22
N PHE A 767 13.95 -12.61 29.08
CA PHE A 767 15.10 -13.50 29.10
C PHE A 767 14.83 -14.74 28.25
N LYS A 768 15.90 -15.33 27.73
CA LYS A 768 15.90 -16.60 27.00
C LYS A 768 17.00 -17.48 27.55
N ILE A 769 16.67 -18.69 27.99
CA ILE A 769 17.60 -19.69 28.50
C ILE A 769 17.50 -20.89 27.55
N GLU A 770 18.61 -21.32 26.98
CA GLU A 770 18.67 -22.41 26.00
C GLU A 770 19.71 -23.44 26.45
N ILE A 771 19.36 -24.72 26.35
CA ILE A 771 20.35 -25.79 26.56
C ILE A 771 21.29 -25.83 25.35
N GLU A 772 22.60 -25.73 25.58
CA GLU A 772 23.60 -25.88 24.52
C GLU A 772 23.67 -27.33 24.01
N LYS A 773 24.19 -27.54 22.79
CA LYS A 773 24.17 -28.85 22.11
C LYS A 773 24.81 -30.00 22.92
N SER A 774 25.79 -29.70 23.77
CA SER A 774 26.43 -30.68 24.65
C SER A 774 25.55 -31.12 25.82
N GLY A 775 24.57 -30.30 26.22
CA GLY A 775 23.75 -30.53 27.42
C GLY A 775 24.39 -30.08 28.74
N ASP A 776 25.67 -29.68 28.71
CA ASP A 776 26.46 -29.34 29.89
C ASP A 776 26.50 -27.83 30.19
N ALA A 777 25.85 -27.02 29.35
CA ALA A 777 25.81 -25.57 29.47
C ALA A 777 24.43 -24.99 29.12
N LEU A 778 24.10 -23.85 29.72
CA LEU A 778 22.96 -23.01 29.37
C LEU A 778 23.44 -21.71 28.74
N SER A 779 22.94 -21.41 27.54
CA SER A 779 23.06 -20.08 26.95
C SER A 779 21.92 -19.20 27.47
N VAL A 780 22.26 -18.10 28.16
CA VAL A 780 21.30 -17.21 28.80
C VAL A 780 21.44 -15.82 28.21
N THR A 781 20.39 -15.38 27.53
CA THR A 781 20.23 -14.02 27.03
C THR A 781 19.33 -13.24 28.00
N MET A 782 19.91 -12.32 28.78
CA MET A 782 19.14 -11.40 29.63
C MET A 782 18.89 -10.08 28.89
N LYS A 783 17.63 -9.65 28.79
CA LYS A 783 17.23 -8.40 28.13
C LYS A 783 16.57 -7.39 29.08
N ASP A 784 16.20 -7.82 30.28
CA ASP A 784 15.64 -6.96 31.32
C ASP A 784 16.75 -6.29 32.15
N ALA A 785 16.88 -4.97 32.00
CA ALA A 785 17.91 -4.17 32.68
C ALA A 785 17.73 -4.12 34.22
N SER A 786 16.56 -4.52 34.75
CA SER A 786 16.33 -4.65 36.18
C SER A 786 16.95 -5.91 36.80
N ILE A 787 17.40 -6.85 35.96
CA ILE A 787 18.02 -8.12 36.36
C ILE A 787 19.54 -8.05 36.14
N VAL A 788 20.00 -7.53 34.99
CA VAL A 788 21.43 -7.34 34.67
C VAL A 788 21.62 -6.01 33.95
N ASN A 789 22.67 -5.25 34.31
CA ASN A 789 22.91 -3.87 33.84
C ASN A 789 23.16 -3.71 32.32
N GLN A 790 23.38 -4.79 31.57
CA GLN A 790 23.55 -4.77 30.10
C GLN A 790 22.89 -5.99 29.43
N LYS A 791 22.59 -5.89 28.12
CA LYS A 791 22.20 -7.05 27.28
C LYS A 791 23.36 -8.03 27.25
N SER A 792 23.29 -9.06 28.09
CA SER A 792 24.38 -10.00 28.32
C SER A 792 23.96 -11.37 27.78
N ASN A 793 24.76 -11.94 26.87
CA ASN A 793 24.72 -13.37 26.55
C ASN A 793 25.75 -14.03 27.46
N LEU A 794 25.29 -14.85 28.39
CA LEU A 794 26.14 -15.57 29.34
C LEU A 794 26.02 -17.06 29.05
N SER A 795 27.15 -17.75 28.97
CA SER A 795 27.18 -19.21 28.99
C SER A 795 27.39 -19.67 30.42
N PHE A 796 26.42 -20.41 30.93
CA PHE A 796 26.34 -20.90 32.29
C PHE A 796 26.70 -22.39 32.30
N LEU A 797 27.67 -22.78 33.12
CA LEU A 797 28.08 -24.16 33.29
C LEU A 797 27.42 -24.74 34.53
N LYS A 798 27.12 -26.04 34.49
CA LYS A 798 26.54 -26.74 35.64
C LYS A 798 27.56 -26.80 36.78
N GLU A 799 27.11 -26.47 38.00
CA GLU A 799 27.94 -26.58 39.21
C GLU A 799 28.18 -28.04 39.63
#